data_AF-A0A7V1H2T6-F1
#
_entry.id   AF-A0A7V1H2T6-F1
#
_cell.length_a   1.000
_cell.length_b   1.000
_cell.length_c   1.000
_cell.angle_alpha   90.00
_cell.angle_beta   90.00
_cell.angle_gamma   90.00
#
_symmetry.space_group_name_H-M   'P 1'
#
loop_
_entity.id
_entity.type
_entity.pdbx_description
1 polymer ?
#
loop_
_entity_poly.entity_id
_entity_poly.type
_entity_poly.pdbx_seq_one_letter_code
_entity_poly.pdbx_strand_id
1 'polypeptide(L)'
;ILWWVMLIALMMPFASRIWCLVCPFPIIGEWFQRMAFIKVRKGNNVPGLRSRYFGGKKPWPKKLRNIWIQNFGFLSLAIFSPFLVTRPMVSLIVLGGLFFVATVIGIIYKQRAFCVYVCPVSGFLGLYSMASKIAVRAKDPELCNRTKTGKEKDFNFDNGIAGCRLHCPTGMDASSYIAYIRNGMYKEALEVMREATPFVGSLGRVCTHPCESECLRNKVDEPVSICRLKRFTADYVGYDGTEAIKEFQPLYKEKVAVIGSGPVGLSCAYHLAKKGYDATVYEALPVAGGMLRVGIPNFHLPKDIVNKEIDYIKNSGVRILTDKAVGKDISFDELRKEYKAVFIAVGASKAKRLKIEGEEMQNVSLAIDFLRHVNMGEKVTVEEKVVVIGGGKTAEDTARTALRLGAKDATCIEVMAEEDIQPVDDVTKAEGVITSYSTCPVKITGADGKATSLLCVKMRKGEIDENTGRPRLVPIKGSEHLIPADNIIIATGQYSDIKFLPEDLNISPSGTIIIDPQTLSTNIPGIFAGGDVVSGPDILVKGLGYGRKAALAIDNFLREGSLEPVSIYPTEKRVEDEPLLSGVLHREERISPPLLPVKESLGNFNEVEQPFTKNMAQAEAQRCLSCGICGECYRGTEKGWACAWFQKMGGMDRNNYCGLCMECVKSCPHDNITVYGRPFAGDNAIRGMDEAWKAFIMMVLSVIYPINLLSPWGKIKDWLNFLETGLVANFLLLTANMWLWCLVLFPFIHYLFCKWSKALAGVKEVDVKELFKKYAYAYVPLGFMAWICFSLPLVLISGAYIISVISDPFGWGWNLIGTVDVKWSPIIPNWVPYIQAPILLLGFFYSVVSLYKIAKRIYEKSKDAIRSIIPVTILLFVVLMVLFRLYLG
;
A
#
# COMPACT_ATOMS: atom_id res chain seq x y z
N ILE A 1 18.89 -9.06 38.85
CA ILE A 1 19.76 -7.87 39.08
C ILE A 1 20.40 -7.42 37.78
N LEU A 2 21.25 -8.22 37.15
CA LEU A 2 21.92 -7.92 35.87
C LEU A 2 21.01 -7.38 34.77
N TRP A 3 19.96 -8.14 34.43
CA TRP A 3 19.06 -7.76 33.34
C TRP A 3 18.34 -6.42 33.60
N TRP A 4 18.00 -6.13 34.86
CA TRP A 4 17.34 -4.89 35.26
C TRP A 4 18.27 -3.68 35.10
N VAL A 5 19.53 -3.82 35.52
CA VAL A 5 20.51 -2.73 35.37
C VAL A 5 20.87 -2.52 33.91
N MET A 6 21.08 -3.60 33.16
CA MET A 6 21.29 -3.51 31.71
C MET A 6 20.10 -2.80 31.04
N LEU A 7 18.87 -3.12 31.43
CA LEU A 7 17.67 -2.47 30.92
C LEU A 7 17.63 -0.97 31.25
N ILE A 8 17.75 -0.60 32.53
CA ILE A 8 17.53 0.77 33.01
C ILE A 8 18.73 1.69 32.74
N ALA A 9 19.96 1.22 32.94
CA ALA A 9 21.17 2.05 32.83
C ALA A 9 21.79 2.06 31.43
N LEU A 10 21.57 1.02 30.61
CA LEU A 10 22.18 0.91 29.27
C LEU A 10 21.16 0.93 28.13
N MET A 11 20.18 0.02 28.13
CA MET A 11 19.27 -0.11 26.99
C MET A 11 18.29 1.06 26.90
N MET A 12 17.65 1.46 27.99
CA MET A 12 16.68 2.57 27.95
C MET A 12 17.28 3.93 27.52
N PRO A 13 18.43 4.40 28.05
CA PRO A 13 18.98 5.70 27.66
C PRO A 13 19.59 5.69 26.26
N PHE A 14 20.15 4.57 25.80
CA PHE A 14 20.88 4.51 24.52
C PHE A 14 20.11 3.83 23.40
N ALA A 15 19.39 2.75 23.70
CA ALA A 15 18.72 1.89 22.70
C ALA A 15 17.18 1.89 22.81
N SER A 16 16.58 2.78 23.61
CA SER A 16 15.13 2.95 23.69
C SER A 16 14.41 1.63 24.06
N ARG A 17 13.24 1.35 23.45
CA ARG A 17 12.40 0.17 23.74
C ARG A 17 12.87 -1.13 23.07
N ILE A 18 14.11 -1.21 22.57
CA ILE A 18 14.60 -2.39 21.84
C ILE A 18 14.50 -3.68 22.68
N TRP A 19 14.56 -3.57 24.00
CA TRP A 19 14.36 -4.68 24.94
C TRP A 19 13.03 -5.43 24.72
N CYS A 20 11.98 -4.74 24.29
CA CYS A 20 10.69 -5.37 23.99
C CYS A 20 10.75 -6.39 22.83
N LEU A 21 11.85 -6.43 22.07
CA LEU A 21 12.10 -7.43 21.02
C LEU A 21 12.68 -8.74 21.57
N VAL A 22 13.40 -8.67 22.69
CA VAL A 22 13.98 -9.86 23.37
C VAL A 22 12.92 -10.57 24.24
N CYS A 23 11.81 -9.89 24.53
CA CYS A 23 10.73 -10.43 25.34
C CYS A 23 10.04 -11.63 24.64
N PRO A 24 9.89 -12.78 25.32
CA PRO A 24 9.28 -13.97 24.73
C PRO A 24 7.74 -13.90 24.64
N PHE A 25 7.08 -13.09 25.47
CA PHE A 25 5.61 -12.97 25.48
C PHE A 25 4.96 -12.67 24.11
N PRO A 26 5.47 -11.73 23.28
CA PRO A 26 4.90 -11.48 21.96
C PRO A 26 5.13 -12.61 20.95
N ILE A 27 6.13 -13.48 21.14
CA ILE A 27 6.57 -14.45 20.12
C ILE A 27 5.45 -15.42 19.76
N ILE A 28 4.71 -15.91 20.75
CA ILE A 28 3.64 -16.89 20.51
C ILE A 28 2.46 -16.27 19.78
N GLY A 29 2.02 -15.09 20.20
CA GLY A 29 0.98 -14.35 19.49
C GLY A 29 1.40 -14.00 18.06
N GLU A 30 2.66 -13.58 17.86
CA GLU A 30 3.19 -13.34 16.52
C GLU A 30 3.30 -14.62 15.69
N TRP A 31 3.68 -15.74 16.30
CA TRP A 31 3.73 -17.03 15.62
C TRP A 31 2.35 -17.50 15.19
N PHE A 32 1.34 -17.48 16.07
CA PHE A 32 -0.04 -17.80 15.70
C PHE A 32 -0.56 -16.88 14.58
N GLN A 33 -0.20 -15.59 14.60
CA GLN A 33 -0.65 -14.64 13.60
C GLN A 33 0.11 -14.74 12.26
N ARG A 34 1.41 -15.04 12.28
CA ARG A 34 2.30 -15.01 11.09
C ARG A 34 2.61 -16.39 10.52
N MET A 35 2.52 -17.45 11.33
CA MET A 35 2.98 -18.80 11.03
C MET A 35 4.43 -18.85 10.51
N ALA A 36 5.26 -17.88 10.91
CA ALA A 36 6.64 -17.73 10.49
C ALA A 36 7.44 -16.97 11.56
N PHE A 37 8.64 -17.46 11.88
CA PHE A 37 9.52 -16.87 12.89
C PHE A 37 10.47 -15.80 12.33
N ILE A 38 10.92 -15.94 11.07
CA ILE A 38 12.07 -15.16 10.56
C ILE A 38 11.74 -14.41 9.25
N LYS A 39 11.17 -15.06 8.24
CA LYS A 39 10.89 -14.44 6.92
C LYS A 39 9.41 -14.14 6.73
N VAL A 40 9.13 -12.99 6.10
CA VAL A 40 7.81 -12.67 5.53
C VAL A 40 7.46 -13.77 4.52
N ARG A 41 6.30 -14.42 4.69
CA ARG A 41 5.87 -15.47 3.76
C ARG A 41 5.62 -14.82 2.40
N LYS A 42 6.39 -15.23 1.37
CA LYS A 42 6.22 -14.76 -0.01
C LYS A 42 4.92 -15.33 -0.61
N GLY A 43 4.16 -14.49 -1.32
CA GLY A 43 2.87 -14.82 -1.96
C GLY A 43 1.74 -13.86 -1.57
N ASN A 44 0.57 -13.96 -2.22
CA ASN A 44 -0.62 -13.08 -2.13
C ASN A 44 -1.19 -12.83 -0.71
N ASN A 45 -0.59 -13.40 0.34
CA ASN A 45 -0.95 -13.22 1.74
C ASN A 45 0.25 -12.70 2.55
N VAL A 46 0.78 -11.53 2.18
CA VAL A 46 1.71 -10.77 3.02
C VAL A 46 1.04 -10.54 4.39
N PRO A 47 1.65 -10.98 5.52
CA PRO A 47 0.96 -10.90 6.80
C PRO A 47 0.92 -9.45 7.29
N GLY A 48 -0.27 -8.91 7.08
CA GLY A 48 -0.66 -7.52 7.11
C GLY A 48 -2.03 -7.37 6.44
N LEU A 49 -2.33 -8.25 5.47
CA LEU A 49 -3.61 -8.29 4.77
C LEU A 49 -4.53 -9.48 5.09
N ARG A 50 -4.12 -10.75 5.14
CA ARG A 50 -5.08 -11.85 5.42
C ARG A 50 -4.40 -13.18 5.82
N SER A 51 -3.98 -13.36 7.08
CA SER A 51 -3.77 -14.72 7.65
C SER A 51 -5.12 -15.25 8.15
N ARG A 52 -5.65 -16.33 7.53
CA ARG A 52 -7.05 -16.78 7.66
C ARG A 52 -7.19 -18.07 8.51
N TYR A 53 -6.12 -18.54 9.14
CA TYR A 53 -6.08 -19.90 9.67
C TYR A 53 -6.45 -20.02 11.16
N PHE A 54 -5.80 -19.28 12.07
CA PHE A 54 -6.12 -19.39 13.51
C PHE A 54 -5.89 -18.04 14.22
N GLY A 55 -6.95 -17.23 14.36
CA GLY A 55 -6.89 -16.03 15.18
C GLY A 55 -8.00 -15.02 14.87
N GLY A 56 -8.77 -14.65 15.89
CA GLY A 56 -9.66 -13.50 15.82
C GLY A 56 -8.85 -12.27 15.43
N LYS A 57 -9.28 -11.53 14.40
CA LYS A 57 -8.65 -10.24 14.02
C LYS A 57 -9.38 -9.06 14.63
N LYS A 58 -9.99 -9.25 15.81
CA LYS A 58 -10.77 -8.18 16.41
C LYS A 58 -9.83 -7.01 16.74
N PRO A 59 -10.18 -5.77 16.38
CA PRO A 59 -9.45 -4.61 16.86
C PRO A 59 -9.64 -4.49 18.38
N TRP A 60 -8.61 -4.00 19.08
CA TRP A 60 -8.73 -3.73 20.51
C TRP A 60 -9.85 -2.70 20.78
N PRO A 61 -10.73 -2.92 21.78
CA PRO A 61 -11.87 -2.06 22.05
C PRO A 61 -11.46 -0.60 22.24
N LYS A 62 -12.14 0.34 21.57
CA LYS A 62 -11.78 1.78 21.59
C LYS A 62 -11.73 2.34 23.03
N LYS A 63 -12.67 1.95 23.90
CA LYS A 63 -12.74 2.38 25.30
C LYS A 63 -11.53 1.93 26.15
N LEU A 64 -10.82 0.89 25.74
CA LEU A 64 -9.68 0.30 26.46
C LEU A 64 -8.33 0.65 25.84
N ARG A 65 -8.25 1.57 24.88
CA ARG A 65 -6.99 1.96 24.22
C ARG A 65 -6.08 2.86 25.06
N ASN A 66 -6.52 3.27 26.23
CA ASN A 66 -5.73 4.02 27.19
C ASN A 66 -4.76 3.11 27.97
N ILE A 67 -3.83 3.72 28.70
CA ILE A 67 -2.76 3.06 29.45
C ILE A 67 -3.20 2.69 30.88
N TRP A 68 -4.46 2.93 31.28
CA TRP A 68 -4.90 2.66 32.66
C TRP A 68 -4.72 1.21 33.09
N ILE A 69 -5.02 0.25 32.21
CA ILE A 69 -4.78 -1.18 32.47
C ILE A 69 -3.32 -1.44 32.81
N GLN A 70 -2.40 -0.83 32.05
CA GLN A 70 -0.96 -0.97 32.31
C GLN A 70 -0.55 -0.27 33.60
N ASN A 71 -1.14 0.87 33.95
CA ASN A 71 -0.81 1.60 35.18
C ASN A 71 -1.24 0.79 36.42
N PHE A 72 -2.47 0.27 36.43
CA PHE A 72 -2.94 -0.60 37.52
C PHE A 72 -2.16 -1.91 37.58
N GLY A 73 -1.88 -2.53 36.43
CA GLY A 73 -1.06 -3.73 36.36
C GLY A 73 0.37 -3.50 36.87
N PHE A 74 0.97 -2.35 36.55
CA PHE A 74 2.32 -2.01 36.99
C PHE A 74 2.37 -1.71 38.49
N LEU A 75 1.40 -0.95 39.02
CA LEU A 75 1.26 -0.74 40.46
C LEU A 75 1.07 -2.07 41.21
N SER A 76 0.25 -2.96 40.67
CA SER A 76 0.03 -4.31 41.23
C SER A 76 1.32 -5.11 41.27
N LEU A 77 2.07 -5.17 40.16
CA LEU A 77 3.38 -5.85 40.13
C LEU A 77 4.39 -5.19 41.07
N ALA A 78 4.35 -3.86 41.21
CA ALA A 78 5.28 -3.13 42.04
C ALA A 78 5.13 -3.50 43.54
N ILE A 79 3.90 -3.72 44.00
CA ILE A 79 3.61 -4.18 45.37
C ILE A 79 4.29 -5.52 45.67
N PHE A 80 4.19 -6.46 44.73
CA PHE A 80 4.69 -7.82 44.90
C PHE A 80 6.17 -7.98 44.52
N SER A 81 6.86 -6.91 44.14
CA SER A 81 8.25 -6.98 43.66
C SER A 81 9.24 -7.63 44.66
N PRO A 82 9.15 -7.43 45.99
CA PRO A 82 10.04 -8.13 46.93
C PRO A 82 9.79 -9.65 46.94
N PHE A 83 8.54 -10.09 46.79
CA PHE A 83 8.15 -11.51 46.72
C PHE A 83 8.55 -12.16 45.40
N LEU A 84 8.37 -11.43 44.30
CA LEU A 84 8.73 -11.89 42.96
C LEU A 84 10.23 -12.19 42.83
N VAL A 85 11.07 -11.58 43.67
CA VAL A 85 12.53 -11.82 43.65
C VAL A 85 12.95 -12.88 44.67
N THR A 86 12.23 -13.02 45.79
CA THR A 86 12.61 -13.92 46.90
C THR A 86 11.95 -15.30 46.83
N ARG A 87 10.81 -15.46 46.15
CA ARG A 87 10.04 -16.71 46.11
C ARG A 87 9.81 -17.19 44.67
N PRO A 88 10.62 -18.15 44.15
CA PRO A 88 10.54 -18.60 42.76
C PRO A 88 9.16 -19.05 42.29
N MET A 89 8.36 -19.68 43.17
CA MET A 89 7.00 -20.13 42.84
C MET A 89 6.06 -18.97 42.52
N VAL A 90 6.15 -17.86 43.26
CA VAL A 90 5.35 -16.66 43.00
C VAL A 90 5.74 -16.05 41.66
N SER A 91 7.06 -16.00 41.38
CA SER A 91 7.59 -15.56 40.09
C SER A 91 7.06 -16.41 38.94
N LEU A 92 7.06 -17.75 39.10
CA LEU A 92 6.55 -18.69 38.10
C LEU A 92 5.06 -18.49 37.82
N ILE A 93 4.24 -18.34 38.85
CA ILE A 93 2.79 -18.12 38.73
C ILE A 93 2.52 -16.80 37.98
N VAL A 94 3.19 -15.72 38.36
CA VAL A 94 2.99 -14.41 37.73
C VAL A 94 3.47 -14.40 36.28
N LEU A 95 4.64 -14.97 35.98
CA LEU A 95 5.16 -15.07 34.61
C LEU A 95 4.28 -15.99 33.74
N GLY A 96 3.83 -17.13 34.28
CA GLY A 96 2.90 -18.05 33.62
C GLY A 96 1.55 -17.40 33.33
N GLY A 97 1.02 -16.62 34.28
CA GLY A 97 -0.21 -15.84 34.09
C GLY A 97 -0.07 -14.77 33.01
N LEU A 98 1.02 -14.00 33.01
CA LEU A 98 1.29 -13.00 31.97
C LEU A 98 1.45 -13.65 30.59
N PHE A 99 2.10 -14.81 30.52
CA PHE A 99 2.26 -15.59 29.29
C PHE A 99 0.94 -16.12 28.76
N PHE A 100 0.09 -16.65 29.64
CA PHE A 100 -1.26 -17.10 29.30
C PHE A 100 -2.10 -15.96 28.75
N VAL A 101 -2.15 -14.82 29.45
CA VAL A 101 -2.89 -13.62 28.99
C VAL A 101 -2.35 -13.10 27.66
N ALA A 102 -1.03 -13.05 27.48
CA ALA A 102 -0.41 -12.64 26.22
C ALA A 102 -0.80 -13.57 25.06
N THR A 103 -0.85 -14.89 25.31
CA THR A 103 -1.25 -15.90 24.34
C THR A 103 -2.71 -15.76 23.96
N VAL A 104 -3.62 -15.69 24.93
CA VAL A 104 -5.06 -15.51 24.70
C VAL A 104 -5.35 -14.23 23.92
N ILE A 105 -4.73 -13.11 24.30
CA ILE A 105 -4.89 -11.84 23.58
C ILE A 105 -4.31 -11.92 22.17
N GLY A 106 -3.16 -12.58 21.99
CA GLY A 106 -2.55 -12.79 20.68
C GLY A 106 -3.40 -13.64 19.73
N ILE A 107 -4.22 -14.54 20.27
CA ILE A 107 -5.19 -15.35 19.51
C ILE A 107 -6.43 -14.53 19.13
N ILE A 108 -6.93 -13.65 20.00
CA ILE A 108 -8.22 -12.95 19.80
C ILE A 108 -8.08 -11.60 19.08
N TYR A 109 -6.97 -10.89 19.31
CA TYR A 109 -6.77 -9.51 18.86
C TYR A 109 -5.55 -9.38 17.95
N LYS A 110 -5.63 -8.45 16.99
CA LYS A 110 -4.58 -8.24 15.98
C LYS A 110 -3.25 -7.72 16.55
N GLN A 111 -2.13 -8.13 15.94
CA GLN A 111 -0.75 -7.66 16.22
C GLN A 111 -0.37 -7.82 17.70
N ARG A 112 0.57 -7.01 18.21
CA ARG A 112 1.02 -7.04 19.61
C ARG A 112 0.07 -6.30 20.56
N ALA A 113 -1.24 -6.56 20.49
CA ALA A 113 -2.24 -5.89 21.33
C ALA A 113 -1.94 -5.98 22.84
N PHE A 114 -1.49 -7.16 23.30
CA PHE A 114 -1.02 -7.33 24.68
C PHE A 114 0.10 -6.36 25.03
N CYS A 115 1.14 -6.26 24.20
CA CYS A 115 2.27 -5.37 24.45
C CYS A 115 1.84 -3.91 24.42
N VAL A 116 0.90 -3.53 23.55
CA VAL A 116 0.48 -2.13 23.39
C VAL A 116 -0.45 -1.68 24.52
N TYR A 117 -1.40 -2.51 24.94
CA TYR A 117 -2.51 -2.08 25.81
C TYR A 117 -2.55 -2.73 27.20
N VAL A 118 -1.91 -3.88 27.41
CA VAL A 118 -2.06 -4.67 28.65
C VAL A 118 -0.76 -4.82 29.42
N CYS A 119 0.36 -5.02 28.73
CA CYS A 119 1.64 -5.30 29.35
C CYS A 119 2.07 -4.16 30.30
N PRO A 120 2.17 -4.42 31.62
CA PRO A 120 2.44 -3.38 32.61
C PRO A 120 3.85 -2.78 32.45
N VAL A 121 4.83 -3.61 32.10
CA VAL A 121 6.22 -3.20 31.88
C VAL A 121 6.36 -2.38 30.59
N SER A 122 5.62 -2.75 29.54
CA SER A 122 5.68 -2.10 28.23
C SER A 122 5.38 -0.61 28.32
N GLY A 123 4.31 -0.22 29.03
CA GLY A 123 3.99 1.19 29.18
C GLY A 123 5.07 1.96 29.96
N PHE A 124 5.69 1.33 30.97
CA PHE A 124 6.77 1.95 31.78
C PHE A 124 7.99 2.26 30.90
N LEU A 125 8.41 1.27 30.11
CA LEU A 125 9.45 1.46 29.11
C LEU A 125 9.04 2.48 28.05
N GLY A 126 7.74 2.55 27.71
CA GLY A 126 7.16 3.59 26.86
C GLY A 126 7.56 5.00 27.28
N LEU A 127 7.24 5.38 28.52
CA LEU A 127 7.47 6.75 28.98
C LEU A 127 8.96 7.09 29.08
N TYR A 128 9.78 6.20 29.63
CA TYR A 128 11.23 6.41 29.71
C TYR A 128 11.94 6.35 28.36
N SER A 129 11.35 5.71 27.35
CA SER A 129 11.91 5.72 25.99
C SER A 129 11.92 7.10 25.35
N MET A 130 11.16 8.06 25.88
CA MET A 130 11.21 9.47 25.46
C MET A 130 12.52 10.15 25.86
N ALA A 131 13.21 9.61 26.87
CA ALA A 131 14.54 10.06 27.29
C ALA A 131 15.69 9.51 26.42
N SER A 132 15.45 8.47 25.61
CA SER A 132 16.50 7.77 24.85
C SER A 132 17.20 8.64 23.80
N LYS A 133 18.46 8.34 23.49
CA LYS A 133 19.23 9.01 22.41
C LYS A 133 18.92 8.50 21.01
N ILE A 134 18.34 7.30 20.87
CA ILE A 134 17.99 6.73 19.56
C ILE A 134 16.48 6.76 19.34
N ALA A 135 16.06 7.09 18.13
CA ALA A 135 14.68 7.05 17.66
C ALA A 135 14.60 6.64 16.18
N VAL A 136 13.43 6.15 15.74
CA VAL A 136 13.13 6.02 14.31
C VAL A 136 12.20 7.16 13.91
N ARG A 137 12.50 7.85 12.81
CA ARG A 137 11.73 8.99 12.30
C ARG A 137 11.65 8.95 10.78
N ALA A 138 10.64 9.63 10.23
CA ALA A 138 10.64 9.95 8.82
C ALA A 138 11.75 10.97 8.51
N LYS A 139 12.51 10.80 7.41
CA LYS A 139 13.51 11.78 6.96
C LYS A 139 12.81 13.09 6.57
N ASP A 140 11.75 12.96 5.78
CA ASP A 140 10.81 14.02 5.42
C ASP A 140 9.41 13.68 5.96
N PRO A 141 9.00 14.26 7.11
CA PRO A 141 7.65 14.09 7.64
C PRO A 141 6.56 14.63 6.72
N GLU A 142 6.86 15.65 5.91
CA GLU A 142 5.90 16.23 4.97
C GLU A 142 5.61 15.26 3.83
N LEU A 143 6.62 14.58 3.27
CA LEU A 143 6.40 13.50 2.30
C LEU A 143 5.42 12.43 2.81
N CYS A 144 5.47 12.10 4.10
CA CYS A 144 4.51 11.17 4.70
C CYS A 144 3.15 11.80 5.08
N ASN A 145 3.09 13.14 5.16
CA ASN A 145 1.95 13.95 5.59
C ASN A 145 1.41 14.87 4.49
N ARG A 146 1.77 14.70 3.21
CA ARG A 146 1.21 15.44 2.05
C ARG A 146 -0.31 15.22 1.86
N THR A 147 -0.97 14.56 2.81
CA THR A 147 -2.42 14.45 2.99
C THR A 147 -2.96 15.22 4.22
N LYS A 148 -2.15 16.04 4.91
CA LYS A 148 -2.59 16.85 6.05
C LYS A 148 -2.95 18.25 5.57
N THR A 149 -4.24 18.49 5.42
CA THR A 149 -4.80 19.83 5.53
C THR A 149 -5.19 20.06 6.98
N GLY A 150 -4.95 21.28 7.45
CA GLY A 150 -5.06 21.63 8.86
C GLY A 150 -6.50 21.54 9.38
N LYS A 151 -6.73 20.68 10.36
CA LYS A 151 -7.32 21.00 11.68
C LYS A 151 -7.40 19.71 12.50
N GLU A 152 -7.02 19.80 13.76
CA GLU A 152 -7.19 18.73 14.73
C GLU A 152 -8.68 18.47 14.99
N LYS A 153 -9.05 17.19 14.87
CA LYS A 153 -10.03 16.41 15.65
C LYS A 153 -10.98 15.64 14.72
N ASP A 154 -11.01 14.34 14.96
CA ASP A 154 -11.98 13.38 14.45
C ASP A 154 -12.08 13.19 12.93
N PHE A 155 -11.04 12.61 12.33
CA PHE A 155 -11.21 11.90 11.05
C PHE A 155 -10.78 10.44 11.18
N ASN A 156 -11.76 9.56 10.99
CA ASN A 156 -11.59 8.13 10.77
C ASN A 156 -10.82 7.97 9.44
N PHE A 157 -9.52 7.64 9.51
CA PHE A 157 -8.66 7.42 8.34
C PHE A 157 -8.96 6.07 7.65
N ASP A 158 -10.16 5.95 7.07
CA ASP A 158 -10.49 4.87 6.15
C ASP A 158 -10.27 5.33 4.69
N ASN A 159 -9.28 4.74 4.01
CA ASN A 159 -9.30 4.37 2.57
C ASN A 159 -9.26 5.39 1.40
N GLY A 160 -8.44 6.44 1.38
CA GLY A 160 -8.17 7.16 0.12
C GLY A 160 -7.31 6.37 -0.89
N ILE A 161 -7.87 6.01 -2.05
CA ILE A 161 -7.14 5.46 -3.21
C ILE A 161 -6.79 6.64 -4.14
N ALA A 162 -5.57 6.69 -4.70
CA ALA A 162 -5.20 7.74 -5.67
C ALA A 162 -6.14 7.71 -6.89
N GLY A 163 -6.55 8.88 -7.40
CA GLY A 163 -7.46 8.99 -8.56
C GLY A 163 -6.97 8.19 -9.78
N CYS A 164 -5.66 8.19 -10.03
CA CYS A 164 -5.02 7.42 -11.09
C CYS A 164 -5.13 5.89 -10.93
N ARG A 165 -5.25 5.37 -9.70
CA ARG A 165 -5.49 3.94 -9.44
C ARG A 165 -6.98 3.60 -9.48
N LEU A 166 -7.82 4.47 -8.91
CA LEU A 166 -9.26 4.27 -8.86
C LEU A 166 -9.90 4.23 -10.26
N HIS A 167 -9.42 5.08 -11.17
CA HIS A 167 -9.94 5.16 -12.54
C HIS A 167 -9.15 4.32 -13.55
N CYS A 168 -8.13 3.58 -13.11
CA CYS A 168 -7.49 2.61 -13.98
C CYS A 168 -8.35 1.33 -14.01
N PRO A 169 -8.91 0.91 -15.16
CA PRO A 169 -9.82 -0.24 -15.20
C PRO A 169 -9.20 -1.58 -14.78
N THR A 170 -7.87 -1.68 -14.73
CA THR A 170 -7.16 -2.85 -14.20
C THR A 170 -6.86 -2.75 -12.71
N GLY A 171 -7.15 -1.62 -12.05
CA GLY A 171 -6.82 -1.33 -10.66
C GLY A 171 -5.31 -1.17 -10.39
N MET A 172 -4.53 -0.87 -11.43
CA MET A 172 -3.07 -0.77 -11.38
C MET A 172 -2.61 0.39 -10.48
N ASP A 173 -1.59 0.14 -9.64
CA ASP A 173 -1.11 1.10 -8.64
C ASP A 173 -0.06 2.06 -9.20
N ALA A 174 -0.53 3.11 -9.88
CA ALA A 174 0.32 4.16 -10.43
C ALA A 174 1.16 4.90 -9.39
N SER A 175 0.62 5.16 -8.20
CA SER A 175 1.39 5.81 -7.13
C SER A 175 2.64 5.02 -6.76
N SER A 176 2.51 3.70 -6.63
CA SER A 176 3.60 2.84 -6.17
C SER A 176 4.68 2.65 -7.23
N TYR A 177 4.32 2.31 -8.48
CA TYR A 177 5.34 2.10 -9.50
C TYR A 177 6.03 3.40 -9.93
N ILE A 178 5.33 4.55 -9.93
CA ILE A 178 5.98 5.84 -10.24
C ILE A 178 7.00 6.19 -9.16
N ALA A 179 6.69 5.88 -7.89
CA ALA A 179 7.66 6.05 -6.82
C ALA A 179 8.90 5.14 -6.98
N TYR A 180 8.72 3.91 -7.46
CA TYR A 180 9.84 3.04 -7.79
C TYR A 180 10.69 3.61 -8.95
N ILE A 181 10.06 4.09 -10.03
CA ILE A 181 10.76 4.74 -11.16
C ILE A 181 11.55 5.97 -10.67
N ARG A 182 10.94 6.82 -9.83
CA ARG A 182 11.59 7.99 -9.23
C ARG A 182 12.90 7.63 -8.50
N ASN A 183 12.91 6.47 -7.84
CA ASN A 183 14.07 5.97 -7.08
C ASN A 183 15.01 5.07 -7.90
N GLY A 184 14.78 4.91 -9.20
CA GLY A 184 15.62 4.05 -10.06
C GLY A 184 15.38 2.55 -9.90
N MET A 185 14.28 2.14 -9.26
CA MET A 185 13.92 0.75 -8.96
C MET A 185 12.99 0.18 -10.04
N TYR A 186 13.47 0.10 -11.28
CA TYR A 186 12.60 -0.19 -12.44
C TYR A 186 12.03 -1.61 -12.45
N LYS A 187 12.79 -2.59 -11.96
CA LYS A 187 12.32 -3.98 -11.85
C LYS A 187 11.14 -4.09 -10.89
N GLU A 188 11.23 -3.48 -9.70
CA GLU A 188 10.10 -3.42 -8.77
C GLU A 188 8.92 -2.64 -9.33
N ALA A 189 9.16 -1.57 -10.10
CA ALA A 189 8.09 -0.86 -10.79
C ALA A 189 7.33 -1.77 -11.75
N LEU A 190 8.04 -2.59 -12.54
CA LEU A 190 7.43 -3.54 -13.48
C LEU A 190 6.61 -4.61 -12.76
N GLU A 191 7.13 -5.17 -11.66
CA GLU A 191 6.42 -6.18 -10.88
C GLU A 191 5.10 -5.64 -10.30
N VAL A 192 5.09 -4.40 -9.79
CA VAL A 192 3.84 -3.73 -9.36
C VAL A 192 2.84 -3.57 -10.50
N MET A 193 3.29 -3.32 -11.73
CA MET A 193 2.41 -3.27 -12.90
C MET A 193 1.88 -4.67 -13.26
N ARG A 194 2.74 -5.71 -13.21
CA ARG A 194 2.42 -7.12 -13.47
C ARG A 194 1.45 -7.72 -12.46
N GLU A 195 1.33 -7.15 -11.26
CA GLU A 195 0.24 -7.45 -10.32
C GLU A 195 -1.16 -7.15 -10.89
N ALA A 196 -1.26 -6.16 -11.77
CA ALA A 196 -2.52 -5.81 -12.42
C ALA A 196 -2.70 -6.50 -13.77
N THR A 197 -1.66 -6.57 -14.60
CA THR A 197 -1.74 -7.17 -15.93
C THR A 197 -0.35 -7.55 -16.47
N PRO A 198 -0.21 -8.67 -17.21
CA PRO A 198 1.04 -9.02 -17.88
C PRO A 198 1.34 -8.15 -19.11
N PHE A 199 0.36 -7.40 -19.64
CA PHE A 199 0.47 -6.59 -20.87
C PHE A 199 0.95 -5.15 -20.62
N VAL A 200 2.07 -4.98 -19.90
CA VAL A 200 2.58 -3.65 -19.51
C VAL A 200 3.15 -2.87 -20.69
N GLY A 201 3.95 -3.52 -21.53
CA GLY A 201 4.55 -2.92 -22.72
C GLY A 201 3.51 -2.57 -23.78
N SER A 202 2.50 -3.44 -23.96
CA SER A 202 1.35 -3.13 -24.80
C SER A 202 0.57 -1.92 -24.28
N LEU A 203 0.26 -1.86 -22.98
CA LEU A 203 -0.43 -0.71 -22.39
C LEU A 203 0.38 0.58 -22.45
N GLY A 204 1.71 0.52 -22.36
CA GLY A 204 2.56 1.71 -22.49
C GLY A 204 2.47 2.39 -23.87
N ARG A 205 1.99 1.67 -24.89
CA ARG A 205 1.89 2.12 -26.28
C ARG A 205 0.48 2.56 -26.65
N VAL A 206 -0.52 1.69 -26.41
CA VAL A 206 -1.88 1.86 -26.98
C VAL A 206 -2.96 2.22 -25.95
N CYS A 207 -2.61 2.47 -24.70
CA CYS A 207 -3.60 2.83 -23.66
C CYS A 207 -4.13 4.25 -23.84
N THR A 208 -5.45 4.42 -23.70
CA THR A 208 -6.16 5.71 -23.64
C THR A 208 -6.04 6.44 -22.31
N HIS A 209 -5.21 5.92 -21.39
CA HIS A 209 -4.72 6.59 -20.19
C HIS A 209 -5.77 7.32 -19.31
N PRO A 210 -6.91 6.69 -18.93
CA PRO A 210 -7.91 7.31 -18.05
C PRO A 210 -7.36 7.70 -16.67
N CYS A 211 -6.26 7.07 -16.25
CA CYS A 211 -5.54 7.42 -15.03
C CYS A 211 -4.88 8.82 -15.06
N GLU A 212 -4.56 9.35 -16.24
CA GLU A 212 -3.95 10.68 -16.40
C GLU A 212 -5.02 11.79 -16.36
N SER A 213 -6.21 11.53 -16.89
CA SER A 213 -7.37 12.44 -16.79
C SER A 213 -7.73 12.75 -15.33
N GLU A 214 -7.58 11.74 -14.47
CA GLU A 214 -7.90 11.81 -13.03
C GLU A 214 -6.66 12.04 -12.15
N CYS A 215 -5.55 12.48 -12.76
CA CYS A 215 -4.35 12.82 -12.03
C CYS A 215 -4.57 14.10 -11.21
N LEU A 216 -4.30 14.06 -9.91
CA LEU A 216 -4.43 15.24 -9.03
C LEU A 216 -3.56 16.43 -9.50
N ARG A 217 -2.51 16.13 -10.29
CA ARG A 217 -1.62 17.16 -10.82
C ARG A 217 -2.27 18.08 -11.87
N ASN A 218 -3.37 17.66 -12.49
CA ASN A 218 -4.18 18.54 -13.36
C ASN A 218 -4.66 19.81 -12.64
N LYS A 219 -4.64 19.84 -11.30
CA LYS A 219 -4.93 21.03 -10.48
C LYS A 219 -3.75 22.02 -10.36
N VAL A 220 -2.57 21.68 -10.87
CA VAL A 220 -1.33 22.46 -10.73
C VAL A 220 -0.82 22.90 -12.10
N ASP A 221 -0.62 21.94 -12.99
CA ASP A 221 -0.15 22.05 -14.36
C ASP A 221 -0.64 20.82 -15.16
N GLU A 222 0.22 20.14 -15.92
CA GLU A 222 -0.12 18.97 -16.73
C GLU A 222 0.03 17.64 -15.97
N PRO A 223 -0.75 16.60 -16.32
CA PRO A 223 -0.69 15.33 -15.63
C PRO A 223 0.69 14.67 -15.77
N VAL A 224 0.98 13.75 -14.87
CA VAL A 224 2.13 12.85 -15.04
C VAL A 224 1.87 11.95 -16.25
N SER A 225 2.90 11.70 -17.06
CA SER A 225 2.87 10.82 -18.24
C SER A 225 2.91 9.35 -17.83
N ILE A 226 1.90 8.94 -17.07
CA ILE A 226 1.74 7.61 -16.50
C ILE A 226 1.87 6.52 -17.56
N CYS A 227 1.30 6.71 -18.75
CA CYS A 227 1.36 5.77 -19.88
C CYS A 227 2.79 5.59 -20.39
N ARG A 228 3.51 6.69 -20.60
CA ARG A 228 4.91 6.67 -21.08
C ARG A 228 5.90 6.14 -20.05
N LEU A 229 5.63 6.38 -18.76
CA LEU A 229 6.37 5.74 -17.66
C LEU A 229 6.20 4.21 -17.65
N LYS A 230 5.01 3.68 -17.99
CA LYS A 230 4.83 2.22 -18.18
C LYS A 230 5.64 1.70 -19.35
N ARG A 231 5.58 2.39 -20.51
CA ARG A 231 6.35 2.03 -21.70
C ARG A 231 7.84 1.96 -21.38
N PHE A 232 8.38 3.03 -20.81
CA PHE A 232 9.78 3.09 -20.36
C PHE A 232 10.14 1.92 -19.47
N THR A 233 9.33 1.63 -18.46
CA THR A 233 9.62 0.57 -17.49
C THR A 233 9.66 -0.80 -18.18
N ALA A 234 8.68 -1.10 -19.03
CA ALA A 234 8.63 -2.35 -19.79
C ALA A 234 9.82 -2.48 -20.77
N ASP A 235 10.13 -1.42 -21.50
CA ASP A 235 11.20 -1.43 -22.51
C ASP A 235 12.60 -1.46 -21.86
N TYR A 236 12.80 -0.75 -20.74
CA TYR A 236 14.09 -0.64 -20.04
C TYR A 236 14.46 -1.90 -19.27
N VAL A 237 13.50 -2.48 -18.53
CA VAL A 237 13.72 -3.76 -17.82
C VAL A 237 13.80 -4.90 -18.83
N GLY A 238 13.06 -4.78 -19.93
CA GLY A 238 13.04 -5.74 -21.02
C GLY A 238 12.22 -7.00 -20.72
N TYR A 239 12.22 -7.88 -21.72
CA TYR A 239 11.63 -9.22 -21.67
C TYR A 239 12.65 -10.24 -22.16
N ASP A 240 13.90 -10.09 -21.73
CA ASP A 240 15.05 -10.86 -22.23
C ASP A 240 14.98 -12.37 -21.94
N GLY A 241 13.90 -12.86 -21.32
CA GLY A 241 13.69 -14.28 -21.04
C GLY A 241 14.67 -14.84 -20.01
N THR A 242 15.53 -14.01 -19.40
CA THR A 242 16.54 -14.44 -18.42
C THR A 242 16.08 -14.24 -16.98
N GLU A 243 15.01 -13.48 -16.74
CA GLU A 243 14.32 -13.52 -15.45
C GLU A 243 13.73 -14.91 -15.29
N ALA A 244 14.33 -15.73 -14.42
CA ALA A 244 13.79 -17.05 -14.06
C ALA A 244 12.37 -16.87 -13.51
N ILE A 245 11.37 -16.97 -14.40
CA ILE A 245 9.97 -16.93 -14.04
C ILE A 245 9.74 -18.18 -13.21
N LYS A 246 9.38 -17.99 -11.94
CA LYS A 246 8.92 -19.11 -11.13
C LYS A 246 7.52 -19.45 -11.61
N GLU A 247 7.43 -20.47 -12.45
CA GLU A 247 6.16 -21.06 -12.90
C GLU A 247 5.19 -21.20 -11.72
N PHE A 248 3.96 -20.72 -11.90
CA PHE A 248 2.92 -20.88 -10.90
C PHE A 248 2.47 -22.34 -10.88
N GLN A 249 2.90 -23.07 -9.85
CA GLN A 249 2.54 -24.47 -9.71
C GLN A 249 1.05 -24.61 -9.41
N PRO A 250 0.31 -25.50 -10.11
CA PRO A 250 -1.08 -25.80 -9.79
C PRO A 250 -1.22 -26.25 -8.33
N LEU A 251 -2.12 -25.60 -7.60
CA LEU A 251 -2.44 -25.89 -6.20
C LEU A 251 -3.79 -26.61 -6.08
N TYR A 252 -4.67 -26.44 -7.07
CA TYR A 252 -6.03 -26.96 -7.08
C TYR A 252 -6.20 -28.02 -8.17
N LYS A 253 -7.14 -28.95 -7.95
CA LYS A 253 -7.45 -30.01 -8.91
C LYS A 253 -8.38 -29.52 -10.02
N GLU A 254 -9.16 -28.48 -9.71
CA GLU A 254 -10.07 -27.83 -10.63
C GLU A 254 -9.31 -27.16 -11.78
N LYS A 255 -9.74 -27.47 -13.00
CA LYS A 255 -9.25 -26.86 -14.23
C LYS A 255 -10.24 -25.82 -14.74
N VAL A 256 -9.72 -24.81 -15.44
CA VAL A 256 -10.52 -23.74 -16.06
C VAL A 256 -10.20 -23.63 -17.55
N ALA A 257 -11.23 -23.59 -18.39
CA ALA A 257 -11.10 -23.31 -19.81
C ALA A 257 -11.33 -21.83 -20.09
N VAL A 258 -10.50 -21.24 -20.95
CA VAL A 258 -10.63 -19.87 -21.44
C VAL A 258 -10.74 -19.91 -22.96
N ILE A 259 -11.81 -19.35 -23.53
CA ILE A 259 -12.05 -19.35 -24.98
C ILE A 259 -11.64 -17.98 -25.53
N GLY A 260 -10.61 -17.96 -26.37
CA GLY A 260 -9.99 -16.77 -26.96
C GLY A 260 -8.70 -16.36 -26.26
N SER A 261 -7.62 -16.19 -27.02
CA SER A 261 -6.31 -15.71 -26.53
C SER A 261 -6.09 -14.22 -26.74
N GLY A 262 -7.18 -13.44 -26.83
CA GLY A 262 -7.09 -11.99 -26.76
C GLY A 262 -6.56 -11.50 -25.40
N PRO A 263 -6.31 -10.20 -25.25
CA PRO A 263 -5.82 -9.62 -23.99
C PRO A 263 -6.69 -9.98 -22.78
N VAL A 264 -8.00 -10.06 -22.96
CA VAL A 264 -8.96 -10.41 -21.90
C VAL A 264 -8.80 -11.84 -21.42
N GLY A 265 -8.76 -12.80 -22.36
CA GLY A 265 -8.60 -14.23 -22.05
C GLY A 265 -7.23 -14.53 -21.44
N LEU A 266 -6.17 -13.97 -22.02
CA LEU A 266 -4.80 -14.15 -21.51
C LEU A 266 -4.60 -13.50 -20.13
N SER A 267 -5.21 -12.33 -19.87
CA SER A 267 -5.22 -11.72 -18.53
C SER A 267 -5.93 -12.61 -17.51
N CYS A 268 -7.10 -13.16 -17.86
CA CYS A 268 -7.82 -14.09 -17.00
C CYS A 268 -6.98 -15.34 -16.68
N ALA A 269 -6.43 -15.99 -17.71
CA ALA A 269 -5.62 -17.19 -17.57
C ALA A 269 -4.37 -16.95 -16.70
N TYR A 270 -3.66 -15.83 -16.92
CA TYR A 270 -2.52 -15.44 -16.10
C TYR A 270 -2.90 -15.28 -14.61
N HIS A 271 -4.00 -14.59 -14.32
CA HIS A 271 -4.45 -14.39 -12.94
C HIS A 271 -4.99 -15.67 -12.28
N LEU A 272 -5.58 -16.59 -13.06
CA LEU A 272 -5.98 -17.92 -12.61
C LEU A 272 -4.78 -18.80 -12.29
N ALA A 273 -3.76 -18.83 -13.16
CA ALA A 273 -2.50 -19.52 -12.92
C ALA A 273 -1.83 -19.00 -11.65
N LYS A 274 -1.75 -17.67 -11.48
CA LYS A 274 -1.23 -17.03 -10.26
C LYS A 274 -2.01 -17.40 -8.99
N LYS A 275 -3.29 -17.73 -9.11
CA LYS A 275 -4.11 -18.24 -8.00
C LYS A 275 -3.94 -19.73 -7.74
N GLY A 276 -3.27 -20.47 -8.62
CA GLY A 276 -2.98 -21.89 -8.51
C GLY A 276 -3.93 -22.80 -9.28
N TYR A 277 -4.68 -22.28 -10.27
CA TYR A 277 -5.52 -23.10 -11.16
C TYR A 277 -4.77 -23.47 -12.44
N ASP A 278 -5.06 -24.66 -12.96
CA ASP A 278 -4.66 -25.06 -14.31
C ASP A 278 -5.61 -24.41 -15.34
N ALA A 279 -5.12 -23.37 -16.01
CA ALA A 279 -5.87 -22.60 -16.99
C ALA A 279 -5.42 -22.94 -18.41
N THR A 280 -6.34 -23.47 -19.22
CA THR A 280 -6.12 -23.78 -20.65
C THR A 280 -6.86 -22.78 -21.53
N VAL A 281 -6.13 -22.11 -22.41
CA VAL A 281 -6.66 -21.13 -23.38
C VAL A 281 -6.80 -21.81 -24.75
N TYR A 282 -8.00 -21.72 -25.33
CA TYR A 282 -8.31 -22.21 -26.68
C TYR A 282 -8.36 -21.02 -27.65
N GLU A 283 -7.53 -21.05 -28.69
CA GLU A 283 -7.43 -20.00 -29.70
C GLU A 283 -7.73 -20.56 -31.09
N ALA A 284 -8.59 -19.87 -31.84
CA ALA A 284 -9.00 -20.28 -33.17
C ALA A 284 -7.94 -20.01 -34.24
N LEU A 285 -7.13 -18.96 -34.07
CA LEU A 285 -6.05 -18.59 -34.97
C LEU A 285 -4.76 -19.41 -34.70
N PRO A 286 -3.83 -19.46 -35.67
CA PRO A 286 -2.51 -20.08 -35.47
C PRO A 286 -1.58 -19.31 -34.53
N VAL A 287 -1.99 -18.10 -34.11
CA VAL A 287 -1.19 -17.22 -33.24
C VAL A 287 -2.02 -16.71 -32.07
N ALA A 288 -1.37 -16.56 -30.92
CA ALA A 288 -2.01 -16.00 -29.73
C ALA A 288 -1.93 -14.46 -29.70
N GLY A 289 -2.82 -13.83 -28.93
CA GLY A 289 -2.81 -12.38 -28.64
C GLY A 289 -4.01 -11.62 -29.16
N GLY A 290 -4.91 -12.25 -29.93
CA GLY A 290 -6.11 -11.64 -30.49
C GLY A 290 -5.82 -10.32 -31.21
N MET A 291 -6.64 -9.28 -30.99
CA MET A 291 -6.49 -8.00 -31.68
C MET A 291 -5.17 -7.27 -31.39
N LEU A 292 -4.46 -7.55 -30.29
CA LEU A 292 -3.10 -7.03 -30.10
C LEU A 292 -2.15 -7.56 -31.17
N ARG A 293 -2.32 -8.83 -31.53
CA ARG A 293 -1.49 -9.53 -32.50
C ARG A 293 -1.92 -9.24 -33.93
N VAL A 294 -3.22 -9.30 -34.23
CA VAL A 294 -3.70 -9.25 -35.62
C VAL A 294 -4.41 -7.96 -36.02
N GLY A 295 -4.86 -7.13 -35.06
CA GLY A 295 -5.61 -5.92 -35.36
C GLY A 295 -4.74 -4.67 -35.42
N ILE A 296 -4.02 -4.38 -34.33
CA ILE A 296 -3.25 -3.13 -34.19
C ILE A 296 -2.02 -3.15 -35.11
N PRO A 297 -1.70 -2.11 -35.90
CA PRO A 297 -0.50 -2.11 -36.74
C PRO A 297 0.82 -2.13 -35.97
N ASN A 298 1.89 -2.65 -36.61
CA ASN A 298 3.23 -2.73 -36.00
C ASN A 298 3.83 -1.38 -35.57
N PHE A 299 3.53 -0.30 -36.29
CA PHE A 299 4.02 1.05 -35.95
C PHE A 299 3.35 1.65 -34.70
N HIS A 300 2.26 1.05 -34.23
CA HIS A 300 1.62 1.36 -32.95
C HIS A 300 2.01 0.37 -31.85
N LEU A 301 2.02 -0.92 -32.19
CA LEU A 301 2.32 -1.98 -31.25
C LEU A 301 3.14 -3.07 -31.94
N PRO A 302 4.48 -3.05 -31.73
CA PRO A 302 5.37 -4.05 -32.29
C PRO A 302 4.99 -5.47 -31.84
N LYS A 303 4.97 -6.37 -32.82
CA LYS A 303 4.60 -7.78 -32.65
C LYS A 303 5.56 -8.55 -31.75
N ASP A 304 6.83 -8.15 -31.69
CA ASP A 304 7.82 -8.75 -30.81
C ASP A 304 7.49 -8.48 -29.32
N ILE A 305 7.02 -7.27 -28.99
CA ILE A 305 6.58 -6.91 -27.62
C ILE A 305 5.39 -7.77 -27.20
N VAL A 306 4.39 -7.92 -28.08
CA VAL A 306 3.22 -8.78 -27.80
C VAL A 306 3.64 -10.24 -27.60
N ASN A 307 4.57 -10.75 -28.43
CA ASN A 307 5.08 -12.12 -28.29
C ASN A 307 5.80 -12.32 -26.96
N LYS A 308 6.67 -11.38 -26.57
CA LYS A 308 7.38 -11.41 -25.29
C LYS A 308 6.42 -11.44 -24.09
N GLU A 309 5.34 -10.67 -24.14
CA GLU A 309 4.30 -10.68 -23.10
C GLU A 309 3.50 -12.00 -23.08
N ILE A 310 3.21 -12.59 -24.24
CA ILE A 310 2.56 -13.90 -24.35
C ILE A 310 3.48 -15.01 -23.83
N ASP A 311 4.76 -14.98 -24.17
CA ASP A 311 5.74 -15.97 -23.72
C ASP A 311 5.96 -15.85 -22.20
N TYR A 312 5.93 -14.64 -21.64
CA TYR A 312 5.86 -14.45 -20.19
C TYR A 312 4.66 -15.15 -19.56
N ILE A 313 3.47 -15.08 -20.18
CA ILE A 313 2.26 -15.74 -19.71
C ILE A 313 2.39 -17.28 -19.83
N LYS A 314 2.92 -17.80 -20.93
CA LYS A 314 3.17 -19.25 -21.10
C LYS A 314 4.14 -19.76 -20.03
N ASN A 315 5.27 -19.07 -19.85
CA ASN A 315 6.30 -19.41 -18.87
C ASN A 315 5.80 -19.29 -17.42
N SER A 316 4.68 -18.58 -17.19
CA SER A 316 4.02 -18.52 -15.88
C SER A 316 3.18 -19.76 -15.55
N GLY A 317 3.02 -20.70 -16.50
CA GLY A 317 2.27 -21.95 -16.32
C GLY A 317 0.93 -21.99 -17.05
N VAL A 318 0.62 -21.02 -17.93
CA VAL A 318 -0.62 -21.00 -18.72
C VAL A 318 -0.45 -21.82 -19.99
N ARG A 319 -1.38 -22.76 -20.23
CA ARG A 319 -1.41 -23.55 -21.47
C ARG A 319 -2.22 -22.83 -22.54
N ILE A 320 -1.64 -22.62 -23.72
CA ILE A 320 -2.32 -21.99 -24.86
C ILE A 320 -2.33 -22.97 -26.04
N LEU A 321 -3.52 -23.28 -26.54
CA LEU A 321 -3.76 -24.17 -27.67
C LEU A 321 -4.25 -23.33 -28.86
N THR A 322 -3.38 -23.07 -29.83
CA THR A 322 -3.72 -22.43 -31.11
C THR A 322 -4.34 -23.44 -32.08
N ASP A 323 -4.96 -22.96 -33.15
CA ASP A 323 -5.65 -23.79 -34.16
C ASP A 323 -6.71 -24.73 -33.54
N LYS A 324 -7.38 -24.24 -32.50
CA LYS A 324 -8.45 -24.95 -31.78
C LYS A 324 -9.66 -24.05 -31.63
N ALA A 325 -10.47 -23.98 -32.68
CA ALA A 325 -11.71 -23.23 -32.69
C ALA A 325 -12.84 -24.00 -31.98
N VAL A 326 -13.36 -23.43 -30.90
CA VAL A 326 -14.52 -23.98 -30.19
C VAL A 326 -15.77 -23.85 -31.07
N GLY A 327 -16.55 -24.93 -31.16
CA GLY A 327 -17.67 -25.09 -32.09
C GLY A 327 -17.31 -25.77 -33.41
N LYS A 328 -16.00 -25.92 -33.72
CA LYS A 328 -15.52 -26.62 -34.92
C LYS A 328 -14.60 -27.78 -34.58
N ASP A 329 -13.53 -27.52 -33.83
CA ASP A 329 -12.50 -28.50 -33.48
C ASP A 329 -12.77 -29.18 -32.13
N ILE A 330 -13.48 -28.49 -31.23
CA ILE A 330 -13.99 -29.00 -29.95
C ILE A 330 -15.37 -28.40 -29.70
N SER A 331 -16.33 -29.20 -29.26
CA SER A 331 -17.67 -28.69 -28.96
C SER A 331 -17.69 -27.93 -27.64
N PHE A 332 -18.65 -27.02 -27.49
CA PHE A 332 -18.82 -26.29 -26.23
C PHE A 332 -19.20 -27.23 -25.06
N ASP A 333 -20.00 -28.27 -25.35
CA ASP A 333 -20.43 -29.25 -24.35
C ASP A 333 -19.30 -30.13 -23.83
N GLU A 334 -18.31 -30.46 -24.66
CA GLU A 334 -17.10 -31.17 -24.22
C GLU A 334 -16.32 -30.32 -23.20
N LEU A 335 -16.13 -29.03 -23.47
CA LEU A 335 -15.50 -28.12 -22.52
C LEU A 335 -16.27 -28.06 -21.19
N ARG A 336 -17.61 -28.02 -21.25
CA ARG A 336 -18.45 -27.99 -20.05
C ARG A 336 -18.36 -29.27 -19.21
N LYS A 337 -18.09 -30.42 -19.85
CA LYS A 337 -17.90 -31.70 -19.15
C LYS A 337 -16.51 -31.81 -18.52
N GLU A 338 -15.48 -31.30 -19.20
CA GLU A 338 -14.09 -31.40 -18.72
C GLU A 338 -13.74 -30.34 -17.67
N TYR A 339 -14.29 -29.14 -17.77
CA TYR A 339 -13.91 -28.00 -16.95
C TYR A 339 -15.05 -27.56 -16.02
N LYS A 340 -14.73 -27.30 -14.75
CA LYS A 340 -15.73 -26.78 -13.78
C LYS A 340 -16.12 -25.32 -14.04
N ALA A 341 -15.27 -24.57 -14.73
CA ALA A 341 -15.55 -23.20 -15.13
C ALA A 341 -15.02 -22.93 -16.54
N VAL A 342 -15.80 -22.16 -17.31
CA VAL A 342 -15.48 -21.73 -18.67
C VAL A 342 -15.59 -20.20 -18.75
N PHE A 343 -14.55 -19.55 -19.25
CA PHE A 343 -14.54 -18.11 -19.49
C PHE A 343 -14.53 -17.78 -20.99
N ILE A 344 -15.55 -17.06 -21.46
CA ILE A 344 -15.73 -16.69 -22.87
C ILE A 344 -15.14 -15.28 -23.10
N ALA A 345 -14.08 -15.21 -23.91
CA ALA A 345 -13.33 -13.99 -24.20
C ALA A 345 -12.95 -13.87 -25.69
N VAL A 346 -13.86 -14.28 -26.59
CA VAL A 346 -13.63 -14.31 -28.05
C VAL A 346 -13.55 -12.94 -28.72
N GLY A 347 -13.99 -11.89 -28.03
CA GLY A 347 -13.98 -10.51 -28.53
C GLY A 347 -14.86 -10.29 -29.78
N ALA A 348 -14.76 -9.10 -30.37
CA ALA A 348 -15.50 -8.70 -31.56
C ALA A 348 -14.65 -8.88 -32.84
N SER A 349 -14.43 -10.12 -33.27
CA SER A 349 -13.44 -10.44 -34.32
C SER A 349 -13.94 -10.32 -35.77
N LYS A 350 -15.22 -9.97 -35.98
CA LYS A 350 -15.84 -9.86 -37.31
C LYS A 350 -16.18 -8.41 -37.64
N ALA A 351 -16.01 -8.00 -38.89
CA ALA A 351 -16.36 -6.67 -39.37
C ALA A 351 -17.80 -6.59 -39.90
N LYS A 352 -18.44 -5.44 -39.72
CA LYS A 352 -19.76 -5.17 -40.28
C LYS A 352 -19.66 -4.72 -41.74
N ARG A 353 -20.63 -5.17 -42.54
CA ARG A 353 -20.84 -4.72 -43.93
C ARG A 353 -21.82 -3.55 -43.99
N LEU A 354 -21.65 -2.68 -44.97
CA LEU A 354 -22.49 -1.51 -45.22
C LEU A 354 -23.82 -1.88 -45.88
N LYS A 355 -23.86 -2.99 -46.63
CA LYS A 355 -25.02 -3.43 -47.42
C LYS A 355 -25.43 -2.40 -48.48
N ILE A 356 -24.45 -1.82 -49.16
CA ILE A 356 -24.65 -0.91 -50.30
C ILE A 356 -24.31 -1.60 -51.62
N GLU A 357 -24.86 -1.11 -52.71
CA GLU A 357 -24.58 -1.67 -54.04
C GLU A 357 -23.08 -1.51 -54.38
N GLY A 358 -22.48 -2.58 -54.93
CA GLY A 358 -21.07 -2.64 -55.32
C GLY A 358 -20.10 -3.09 -54.21
N GLU A 359 -20.59 -3.44 -53.01
CA GLU A 359 -19.75 -3.92 -51.89
C GLU A 359 -19.01 -5.24 -52.16
N GLU A 360 -19.47 -6.05 -53.12
CA GLU A 360 -18.86 -7.34 -53.47
C GLU A 360 -17.77 -7.25 -54.57
N MET A 361 -17.36 -6.04 -54.97
CA MET A 361 -16.30 -5.85 -55.96
C MET A 361 -14.93 -6.31 -55.44
N GLN A 362 -14.04 -6.74 -56.34
CA GLN A 362 -12.80 -7.47 -55.99
C GLN A 362 -11.82 -6.69 -55.10
N ASN A 363 -11.75 -5.37 -55.27
CA ASN A 363 -10.86 -4.44 -54.55
C ASN A 363 -11.56 -3.74 -53.37
N VAL A 364 -12.73 -4.25 -52.96
CA VAL A 364 -13.42 -3.85 -51.74
C VAL A 364 -13.08 -4.84 -50.64
N SER A 365 -12.58 -4.35 -49.49
CA SER A 365 -12.19 -5.22 -48.38
C SER A 365 -12.69 -4.69 -47.04
N LEU A 366 -12.67 -5.54 -46.02
CA LEU A 366 -13.00 -5.18 -44.65
C LEU A 366 -11.71 -4.80 -43.91
N ALA A 367 -11.73 -3.72 -43.14
CA ALA A 367 -10.56 -3.19 -42.45
C ALA A 367 -9.90 -4.21 -41.51
N ILE A 368 -10.71 -5.02 -40.81
CA ILE A 368 -10.21 -6.06 -39.90
C ILE A 368 -9.46 -7.16 -40.64
N ASP A 369 -9.93 -7.54 -41.83
CA ASP A 369 -9.28 -8.59 -42.63
C ASP A 369 -8.02 -8.03 -43.29
N PHE A 370 -8.09 -6.80 -43.81
CA PHE A 370 -6.94 -6.08 -44.36
C PHE A 370 -5.80 -5.94 -43.33
N LEU A 371 -6.09 -5.39 -42.15
CA LEU A 371 -5.09 -5.23 -41.08
C LEU A 371 -4.57 -6.59 -40.59
N ARG A 372 -5.42 -7.62 -40.53
CA ARG A 372 -5.01 -8.98 -40.18
C ARG A 372 -4.00 -9.54 -41.17
N HIS A 373 -4.28 -9.50 -42.47
CA HIS A 373 -3.36 -10.02 -43.48
C HIS A 373 -1.99 -9.30 -43.40
N VAL A 374 -2.01 -7.97 -43.26
CA VAL A 374 -0.76 -7.19 -43.09
C VAL A 374 0.00 -7.61 -41.83
N ASN A 375 -0.68 -7.71 -40.69
CA ASN A 375 -0.05 -8.07 -39.42
C ASN A 375 0.42 -9.53 -39.35
N MET A 376 -0.17 -10.42 -40.16
CA MET A 376 0.26 -11.82 -40.31
C MET A 376 1.46 -11.97 -41.26
N GLY A 377 1.92 -10.88 -41.87
CA GLY A 377 3.05 -10.89 -42.80
C GLY A 377 2.68 -11.36 -44.20
N GLU A 378 1.39 -11.37 -44.54
CA GLU A 378 0.93 -11.68 -45.88
C GLU A 378 1.23 -10.53 -46.85
N LYS A 379 1.46 -10.85 -48.12
CA LYS A 379 1.73 -9.84 -49.14
C LYS A 379 0.42 -9.18 -49.55
N VAL A 380 0.14 -8.01 -48.98
CA VAL A 380 -1.02 -7.18 -49.33
C VAL A 380 -0.58 -6.08 -50.30
N THR A 381 -1.23 -5.99 -51.45
CA THR A 381 -1.01 -4.94 -52.44
C THR A 381 -2.09 -3.87 -52.32
N VAL A 382 -1.67 -2.61 -52.31
CA VAL A 382 -2.55 -1.44 -52.41
C VAL A 382 -2.23 -0.68 -53.69
N GLU A 383 -3.26 -0.16 -54.34
CA GLU A 383 -3.17 0.70 -55.51
C GLU A 383 -2.96 2.16 -55.09
N GLU A 384 -2.97 3.10 -56.05
CA GLU A 384 -2.60 4.49 -55.78
C GLU A 384 -3.58 5.23 -54.86
N LYS A 385 -4.90 5.06 -55.06
CA LYS A 385 -5.94 5.79 -54.31
C LYS A 385 -6.77 4.88 -53.41
N VAL A 386 -6.58 5.01 -52.11
CA VAL A 386 -7.30 4.21 -51.10
C VAL A 386 -8.35 5.05 -50.40
N VAL A 387 -9.59 4.57 -50.37
CA VAL A 387 -10.68 5.16 -49.61
C VAL A 387 -11.09 4.23 -48.47
N VAL A 388 -11.06 4.74 -47.24
CA VAL A 388 -11.46 4.00 -46.04
C VAL A 388 -12.79 4.56 -45.53
N ILE A 389 -13.81 3.72 -45.38
CA ILE A 389 -15.13 4.13 -44.92
C ILE A 389 -15.22 3.97 -43.39
N GLY A 390 -15.27 5.09 -42.68
CA GLY A 390 -15.32 5.22 -41.23
C GLY A 390 -14.31 6.26 -40.71
N GLY A 391 -14.54 6.85 -39.54
CA GLY A 391 -13.62 7.81 -38.89
C GLY A 391 -13.21 7.43 -37.46
N GLY A 392 -13.29 6.14 -37.10
CA GLY A 392 -12.71 5.64 -35.85
C GLY A 392 -11.22 5.29 -35.99
N LYS A 393 -10.58 4.93 -34.86
CA LYS A 393 -9.15 4.52 -34.83
C LYS A 393 -8.81 3.39 -35.80
N THR A 394 -9.71 2.44 -36.03
CA THR A 394 -9.53 1.37 -37.04
C THR A 394 -9.39 1.93 -38.45
N ALA A 395 -10.14 3.00 -38.79
CA ALA A 395 -10.06 3.62 -40.10
C ALA A 395 -8.74 4.38 -40.27
N GLU A 396 -8.31 5.12 -39.24
CA GLU A 396 -7.01 5.80 -39.21
C GLU A 396 -5.84 4.81 -39.37
N ASP A 397 -5.85 3.73 -38.58
CA ASP A 397 -4.84 2.66 -38.66
C ASP A 397 -4.78 2.02 -40.05
N THR A 398 -5.96 1.83 -40.68
CA THR A 398 -6.09 1.27 -42.03
C THR A 398 -5.51 2.23 -43.07
N ALA A 399 -5.87 3.51 -43.01
CA ALA A 399 -5.40 4.52 -43.95
C ALA A 399 -3.87 4.69 -43.87
N ARG A 400 -3.31 4.77 -42.66
CA ARG A 400 -1.86 4.85 -42.45
C ARG A 400 -1.13 3.59 -42.90
N THR A 401 -1.72 2.42 -42.66
CA THR A 401 -1.18 1.16 -43.16
C THR A 401 -1.14 1.16 -44.69
N ALA A 402 -2.19 1.65 -45.36
CA ALA A 402 -2.21 1.76 -46.81
C ALA A 402 -1.11 2.69 -47.35
N LEU A 403 -0.91 3.87 -46.74
CA LEU A 403 0.18 4.78 -47.12
C LEU A 403 1.56 4.13 -46.94
N ARG A 404 1.77 3.40 -45.84
CA ARG A 404 3.03 2.69 -45.58
C ARG A 404 3.27 1.50 -46.51
N LEU A 405 2.21 0.93 -47.10
CA LEU A 405 2.29 -0.09 -48.15
C LEU A 405 2.52 0.48 -49.56
N GLY A 406 2.50 1.81 -49.71
CA GLY A 406 2.84 2.49 -50.96
C GLY A 406 1.69 3.21 -51.67
N ALA A 407 0.51 3.32 -51.04
CA ALA A 407 -0.57 4.16 -51.58
C ALA A 407 -0.11 5.61 -51.67
N LYS A 408 -0.50 6.32 -52.74
CA LYS A 408 -0.18 7.75 -52.93
C LYS A 408 -1.15 8.62 -52.15
N ASP A 409 -2.42 8.23 -52.13
CA ASP A 409 -3.50 8.96 -51.46
C ASP A 409 -4.31 8.00 -50.58
N ALA A 410 -4.57 8.40 -49.33
CA ALA A 410 -5.47 7.69 -48.42
C ALA A 410 -6.51 8.66 -47.83
N THR A 411 -7.80 8.41 -48.14
CA THR A 411 -8.92 9.24 -47.69
C THR A 411 -9.87 8.46 -46.78
N CYS A 412 -10.08 8.92 -45.57
CA CYS A 412 -11.12 8.43 -44.66
C CYS A 412 -12.46 9.15 -44.93
N ILE A 413 -13.56 8.42 -44.95
CA ILE A 413 -14.92 8.96 -45.10
C ILE A 413 -15.62 8.88 -43.74
N GLU A 414 -15.93 10.04 -43.15
CA GLU A 414 -16.63 10.14 -41.87
C GLU A 414 -18.00 10.80 -42.09
N VAL A 415 -19.04 10.16 -41.56
CA VAL A 415 -20.44 10.57 -41.71
C VAL A 415 -20.78 11.75 -40.81
N MET A 416 -20.08 11.90 -39.69
CA MET A 416 -20.21 13.00 -38.74
C MET A 416 -19.35 14.21 -39.15
N ALA A 417 -19.69 15.38 -38.60
CA ALA A 417 -18.89 16.57 -38.77
C ALA A 417 -17.62 16.50 -37.90
N GLU A 418 -16.57 17.22 -38.29
CA GLU A 418 -15.29 17.25 -37.57
C GLU A 418 -15.44 17.67 -36.10
N GLU A 419 -16.35 18.61 -35.82
CA GLU A 419 -16.66 19.12 -34.48
C GLU A 419 -17.34 18.11 -33.54
N ASP A 420 -17.91 17.02 -34.08
CA ASP A 420 -18.66 16.02 -33.29
C ASP A 420 -17.86 14.77 -32.93
N ILE A 421 -16.65 14.65 -33.47
CA ILE A 421 -15.82 13.46 -33.30
C ILE A 421 -14.55 13.81 -32.54
N GLN A 422 -13.84 12.78 -32.08
CA GLN A 422 -12.50 13.01 -31.56
C GLN A 422 -11.58 13.46 -32.71
N PRO A 423 -10.74 14.49 -32.48
CA PRO A 423 -9.83 14.96 -33.51
C PRO A 423 -8.87 13.84 -33.92
N VAL A 424 -8.63 13.75 -35.22
CA VAL A 424 -7.59 12.89 -35.80
C VAL A 424 -6.24 13.30 -35.21
N ASP A 425 -5.43 12.31 -34.80
CA ASP A 425 -4.16 12.58 -34.14
C ASP A 425 -3.14 13.24 -35.08
N ASP A 426 -2.25 14.04 -34.49
CA ASP A 426 -1.27 14.84 -35.25
C ASP A 426 -0.33 13.99 -36.09
N VAL A 427 -0.04 12.74 -35.67
CA VAL A 427 0.82 11.82 -36.43
C VAL A 427 0.10 11.34 -37.69
N THR A 428 -1.17 10.95 -37.57
CA THR A 428 -2.02 10.56 -38.70
C THR A 428 -2.15 11.69 -39.73
N LYS A 429 -2.36 12.93 -39.28
CA LYS A 429 -2.37 14.12 -40.16
C LYS A 429 -1.02 14.35 -40.81
N ALA A 430 0.06 14.26 -40.04
CA ALA A 430 1.41 14.48 -40.53
C ALA A 430 1.84 13.45 -41.58
N GLU A 431 1.35 12.21 -41.50
CA GLU A 431 1.56 11.16 -42.52
C GLU A 431 0.75 11.39 -43.81
N GLY A 432 -0.17 12.35 -43.86
CA GLY A 432 -0.89 12.75 -45.07
C GLY A 432 -2.27 12.12 -45.25
N VAL A 433 -2.85 11.51 -44.21
CA VAL A 433 -4.23 10.98 -44.27
C VAL A 433 -5.23 12.14 -44.35
N ILE A 434 -6.12 12.07 -45.34
CA ILE A 434 -7.19 13.07 -45.54
C ILE A 434 -8.49 12.51 -44.96
N THR A 435 -9.24 13.30 -44.20
CA THR A 435 -10.58 12.90 -43.73
C THR A 435 -11.65 13.78 -44.38
N SER A 436 -12.58 13.15 -45.09
CA SER A 436 -13.77 13.78 -45.65
C SER A 436 -14.93 13.66 -44.67
N TYR A 437 -15.16 14.72 -43.91
CA TYR A 437 -16.24 14.79 -42.92
C TYR A 437 -17.61 15.03 -43.55
N SER A 438 -18.65 14.79 -42.76
CA SER A 438 -20.05 14.97 -43.14
C SER A 438 -20.36 14.31 -44.48
N THR A 439 -19.79 13.12 -44.73
CA THR A 439 -19.83 12.44 -46.02
C THR A 439 -20.29 11.01 -45.82
N CYS A 440 -21.38 10.61 -46.47
CA CYS A 440 -21.96 9.28 -46.34
C CYS A 440 -21.86 8.51 -47.67
N PRO A 441 -21.33 7.28 -47.67
CA PRO A 441 -21.31 6.43 -48.84
C PRO A 441 -22.73 5.95 -49.21
N VAL A 442 -23.06 6.05 -50.50
CA VAL A 442 -24.36 5.62 -51.05
C VAL A 442 -24.21 4.37 -51.90
N LYS A 443 -23.20 4.35 -52.78
CA LYS A 443 -22.98 3.27 -53.75
C LYS A 443 -21.50 3.20 -54.13
N ILE A 444 -20.99 1.98 -54.30
CA ILE A 444 -19.68 1.74 -54.90
C ILE A 444 -19.88 1.55 -56.40
N THR A 445 -19.13 2.29 -57.20
CA THR A 445 -19.19 2.23 -58.66
C THR A 445 -17.87 1.70 -59.21
N GLY A 446 -17.95 1.00 -60.34
CA GLY A 446 -16.82 0.27 -60.87
C GLY A 446 -17.07 -0.24 -62.28
N ALA A 447 -16.00 -0.72 -62.92
CA ALA A 447 -16.00 -1.39 -64.22
C ALA A 447 -15.30 -2.74 -64.08
N ASP A 448 -15.72 -3.74 -64.87
CA ASP A 448 -15.11 -5.08 -64.90
C ASP A 448 -14.97 -5.76 -63.52
N GLY A 449 -15.94 -5.51 -62.62
CA GLY A 449 -15.96 -6.07 -61.27
C GLY A 449 -14.98 -5.43 -60.27
N LYS A 450 -14.31 -4.33 -60.65
CA LYS A 450 -13.43 -3.53 -59.79
C LYS A 450 -14.02 -2.14 -59.54
N ALA A 451 -14.01 -1.72 -58.27
CA ALA A 451 -14.38 -0.38 -57.86
C ALA A 451 -13.42 0.66 -58.44
N THR A 452 -13.95 1.76 -58.95
CA THR A 452 -13.17 2.90 -59.46
C THR A 452 -13.55 4.22 -58.77
N SER A 453 -14.73 4.29 -58.15
CA SER A 453 -15.12 5.42 -57.32
C SER A 453 -16.26 5.11 -56.34
N LEU A 454 -16.32 5.90 -55.27
CA LEU A 454 -17.35 5.83 -54.23
C LEU A 454 -18.32 7.02 -54.38
N LEU A 455 -19.59 6.73 -54.66
CA LEU A 455 -20.66 7.73 -54.66
C LEU A 455 -21.00 8.10 -53.22
N CYS A 456 -20.83 9.37 -52.89
CA CYS A 456 -21.11 9.91 -51.57
C CYS A 456 -22.13 11.05 -51.63
N VAL A 457 -22.80 11.28 -50.51
CA VAL A 457 -23.68 12.44 -50.28
C VAL A 457 -23.19 13.20 -49.06
N LYS A 458 -23.35 14.53 -49.04
CA LYS A 458 -23.07 15.32 -47.84
C LYS A 458 -24.19 15.16 -46.82
N MET A 459 -23.82 15.09 -45.55
CA MET A 459 -24.72 14.95 -44.41
C MET A 459 -24.79 16.26 -43.62
N ARG A 460 -25.92 16.50 -42.97
CA ARG A 460 -26.08 17.55 -41.97
C ARG A 460 -26.79 17.01 -40.73
N LYS A 461 -26.59 17.67 -39.60
CA LYS A 461 -27.38 17.41 -38.39
C LYS A 461 -28.84 17.80 -38.63
N GLY A 462 -29.73 16.84 -38.39
CA GLY A 462 -31.16 17.06 -38.23
C GLY A 462 -31.54 17.14 -36.75
N GLU A 463 -32.82 16.93 -36.46
CA GLU A 463 -33.34 16.92 -35.10
C GLU A 463 -32.72 15.81 -34.25
N ILE A 464 -32.57 16.07 -32.95
CA ILE A 464 -32.12 15.08 -31.98
C ILE A 464 -33.20 14.01 -31.84
N ASP A 465 -32.81 12.76 -32.03
CA ASP A 465 -33.70 11.62 -31.83
C ASP A 465 -33.98 11.45 -30.33
N GLU A 466 -35.24 11.60 -29.93
CA GLU A 466 -35.67 11.54 -28.52
C GLU A 466 -35.36 10.20 -27.84
N ASN A 467 -35.29 9.09 -28.58
CA ASN A 467 -35.00 7.77 -28.02
C ASN A 467 -33.51 7.51 -27.81
N THR A 468 -32.66 8.10 -28.65
CA THR A 468 -31.20 7.86 -28.61
C THR A 468 -30.40 9.03 -28.03
N GLY A 469 -31.02 10.22 -27.93
CA GLY A 469 -30.37 11.46 -27.53
C GLY A 469 -29.32 11.97 -28.53
N ARG A 470 -29.25 11.38 -29.73
CA ARG A 470 -28.26 11.73 -30.76
C ARG A 470 -28.91 12.50 -31.92
N PRO A 471 -28.21 13.48 -32.52
CA PRO A 471 -28.71 14.16 -33.72
C PRO A 471 -28.87 13.16 -34.87
N ARG A 472 -30.04 13.16 -35.53
CA ARG A 472 -30.24 12.38 -36.75
C ARG A 472 -29.37 12.96 -37.87
N LEU A 473 -28.66 12.12 -38.61
CA LEU A 473 -27.92 12.56 -39.79
C LEU A 473 -28.87 12.56 -41.00
N VAL A 474 -29.00 13.70 -41.68
CA VAL A 474 -29.89 13.88 -42.83
C VAL A 474 -29.06 14.20 -44.08
N PRO A 475 -29.26 13.50 -45.21
CA PRO A 475 -28.56 13.80 -46.45
C PRO A 475 -28.98 15.16 -47.03
N ILE A 476 -28.02 15.90 -47.57
CA ILE A 476 -28.23 17.13 -48.31
C ILE A 476 -28.57 16.77 -49.76
N LYS A 477 -29.80 17.04 -50.20
CA LYS A 477 -30.24 16.77 -51.58
C LYS A 477 -29.37 17.52 -52.60
N GLY A 478 -28.97 16.87 -53.69
CA GLY A 478 -28.16 17.49 -54.75
C GLY A 478 -26.67 17.59 -54.42
N SER A 479 -26.21 16.96 -53.33
CA SER A 479 -24.79 16.93 -52.92
C SER A 479 -24.07 15.64 -53.30
N GLU A 480 -24.68 14.83 -54.16
CA GLU A 480 -24.11 13.60 -54.68
C GLU A 480 -22.83 13.89 -55.47
N HIS A 481 -21.72 13.25 -55.08
CA HIS A 481 -20.43 13.39 -55.74
C HIS A 481 -19.64 12.08 -55.72
N LEU A 482 -18.81 11.85 -56.73
CA LEU A 482 -17.95 10.68 -56.82
C LEU A 482 -16.57 10.99 -56.24
N ILE A 483 -16.09 10.10 -55.38
CA ILE A 483 -14.72 10.12 -54.87
C ILE A 483 -13.93 9.01 -55.56
N PRO A 484 -12.92 9.32 -56.40
CA PRO A 484 -12.10 8.31 -57.07
C PRO A 484 -11.40 7.38 -56.07
N ALA A 485 -11.45 6.07 -56.30
CA ALA A 485 -10.88 5.07 -55.40
C ALA A 485 -10.50 3.79 -56.16
N ASP A 486 -9.25 3.38 -56.04
CA ASP A 486 -8.72 2.13 -56.60
C ASP A 486 -8.77 0.97 -55.57
N ASN A 487 -8.83 1.30 -54.29
CA ASN A 487 -9.21 0.36 -53.22
C ASN A 487 -10.24 1.02 -52.30
N ILE A 488 -11.24 0.25 -51.87
CA ILE A 488 -12.22 0.70 -50.87
C ILE A 488 -12.14 -0.25 -49.67
N ILE A 489 -11.96 0.29 -48.47
CA ILE A 489 -11.82 -0.50 -47.24
C ILE A 489 -12.90 -0.07 -46.24
N ILE A 490 -13.71 -1.01 -45.76
CA ILE A 490 -14.86 -0.74 -44.90
C ILE A 490 -14.47 -0.91 -43.43
N ALA A 491 -14.63 0.14 -42.62
CA ALA A 491 -14.27 0.22 -41.21
C ALA A 491 -15.42 0.69 -40.31
N THR A 492 -16.66 0.23 -40.58
CA THR A 492 -17.90 0.75 -39.95
C THR A 492 -18.35 0.01 -38.68
N GLY A 493 -17.50 -0.87 -38.13
CA GLY A 493 -17.72 -1.49 -36.83
C GLY A 493 -17.43 -2.98 -36.80
N GLN A 494 -17.50 -3.55 -35.60
CA GLN A 494 -17.16 -4.94 -35.33
C GLN A 494 -18.28 -5.64 -34.54
N TYR A 495 -18.33 -6.96 -34.62
CA TYR A 495 -19.23 -7.80 -33.83
C TYR A 495 -18.57 -9.15 -33.50
N SER A 496 -19.14 -9.85 -32.53
CA SER A 496 -18.62 -11.11 -32.02
C SER A 496 -19.22 -12.30 -32.76
N ASP A 497 -18.40 -13.31 -33.04
CA ASP A 497 -18.90 -14.58 -33.55
C ASP A 497 -19.35 -15.45 -32.37
N ILE A 498 -20.66 -15.63 -32.21
CA ILE A 498 -21.28 -16.29 -31.06
C ILE A 498 -22.03 -17.58 -31.42
N LYS A 499 -21.92 -18.05 -32.67
CA LYS A 499 -22.71 -19.20 -33.17
C LYS A 499 -22.40 -20.53 -32.48
N PHE A 500 -21.25 -20.64 -31.82
CA PHE A 500 -20.82 -21.84 -31.10
C PHE A 500 -21.33 -21.92 -29.66
N LEU A 501 -21.98 -20.86 -29.17
CA LEU A 501 -22.50 -20.79 -27.80
C LEU A 501 -23.77 -21.65 -27.66
N PRO A 502 -24.06 -22.15 -26.45
CA PRO A 502 -25.26 -22.94 -26.22
C PRO A 502 -26.52 -22.07 -26.32
N GLU A 503 -27.63 -22.66 -26.81
CA GLU A 503 -28.87 -21.94 -27.11
C GLU A 503 -29.57 -21.34 -25.88
N ASP A 504 -29.33 -21.90 -24.70
CA ASP A 504 -29.89 -21.43 -23.42
C ASP A 504 -29.14 -20.22 -22.85
N LEU A 505 -28.06 -19.75 -23.49
CA LEU A 505 -27.32 -18.57 -23.05
C LEU A 505 -28.06 -17.28 -23.43
N ASN A 506 -28.23 -16.38 -22.46
CA ASN A 506 -28.90 -15.11 -22.71
C ASN A 506 -28.04 -14.16 -23.57
N ILE A 507 -28.52 -13.84 -24.77
CA ILE A 507 -27.90 -12.92 -25.72
C ILE A 507 -28.78 -11.67 -25.89
N SER A 508 -28.15 -10.50 -25.92
CA SER A 508 -28.82 -9.22 -26.16
C SER A 508 -29.23 -9.05 -27.64
N PRO A 509 -30.19 -8.17 -27.96
CA PRO A 509 -30.53 -7.86 -29.36
C PRO A 509 -29.35 -7.33 -30.19
N SER A 510 -28.32 -6.78 -29.55
CA SER A 510 -27.09 -6.31 -30.20
C SER A 510 -26.06 -7.43 -30.44
N GLY A 511 -26.36 -8.67 -30.07
CA GLY A 511 -25.48 -9.82 -30.27
C GLY A 511 -24.35 -9.93 -29.24
N THR A 512 -24.55 -9.40 -28.03
CA THR A 512 -23.59 -9.51 -26.91
C THR A 512 -24.12 -10.43 -25.80
N ILE A 513 -23.21 -11.07 -25.05
CA ILE A 513 -23.60 -11.96 -23.95
C ILE A 513 -24.05 -11.13 -22.75
N ILE A 514 -25.21 -11.49 -22.18
CA ILE A 514 -25.74 -10.86 -20.97
C ILE A 514 -25.09 -11.49 -19.74
N ILE A 515 -24.50 -10.66 -18.87
CA ILE A 515 -23.83 -11.06 -17.63
C ILE A 515 -24.26 -10.19 -16.45
N ASP A 516 -24.06 -10.70 -15.23
CA ASP A 516 -24.08 -9.88 -14.03
C ASP A 516 -22.81 -9.02 -13.97
N PRO A 517 -22.89 -7.67 -14.00
CA PRO A 517 -21.71 -6.81 -14.02
C PRO A 517 -20.86 -6.89 -12.76
N GLN A 518 -21.38 -7.36 -11.62
CA GLN A 518 -20.64 -7.47 -10.35
C GLN A 518 -19.79 -8.73 -10.28
N THR A 519 -20.22 -9.82 -10.92
CA THR A 519 -19.60 -11.15 -10.84
C THR A 519 -19.08 -11.67 -12.19
N LEU A 520 -19.50 -11.06 -13.30
CA LEU A 520 -19.25 -11.51 -14.68
C LEU A 520 -19.83 -12.89 -15.02
N SER A 521 -20.71 -13.44 -14.19
CA SER A 521 -21.38 -14.70 -14.47
C SER A 521 -22.49 -14.52 -15.49
N THR A 522 -22.69 -15.54 -16.32
CA THR A 522 -23.84 -15.65 -17.22
C THR A 522 -25.05 -16.24 -16.48
N ASN A 523 -26.15 -16.50 -17.20
CA ASN A 523 -27.30 -17.23 -16.65
C ASN A 523 -27.01 -18.73 -16.41
N ILE A 524 -25.92 -19.26 -16.95
CA ILE A 524 -25.54 -20.67 -16.80
C ILE A 524 -24.42 -20.78 -15.74
N PRO A 525 -24.62 -21.54 -14.64
CA PRO A 525 -23.60 -21.72 -13.61
C PRO A 525 -22.29 -22.29 -14.15
N GLY A 526 -21.17 -21.73 -13.71
CA GLY A 526 -19.83 -22.09 -14.16
C GLY A 526 -19.39 -21.41 -15.47
N ILE A 527 -20.27 -20.66 -16.14
CA ILE A 527 -19.95 -19.93 -17.37
C ILE A 527 -19.87 -18.43 -17.08
N PHE A 528 -18.73 -17.84 -17.44
CA PHE A 528 -18.41 -16.43 -17.28
C PHE A 528 -18.05 -15.83 -18.65
N ALA A 529 -18.27 -14.54 -18.84
CA ALA A 529 -17.90 -13.85 -20.08
C ALA A 529 -17.36 -12.44 -19.80
N GLY A 530 -16.48 -11.94 -20.66
CA GLY A 530 -15.91 -10.60 -20.50
C GLY A 530 -15.18 -10.09 -21.73
N GLY A 531 -14.97 -8.76 -21.76
CA GLY A 531 -14.42 -8.07 -22.91
C GLY A 531 -15.47 -7.74 -23.97
N ASP A 532 -15.04 -7.56 -25.21
CA ASP A 532 -15.89 -7.04 -26.29
C ASP A 532 -17.09 -7.94 -26.64
N VAL A 533 -17.04 -9.22 -26.28
CA VAL A 533 -18.19 -10.14 -26.44
C VAL A 533 -19.36 -9.77 -25.51
N VAL A 534 -19.10 -9.00 -24.45
CA VAL A 534 -20.09 -8.48 -23.50
C VAL A 534 -20.36 -7.00 -23.76
N SER A 535 -19.31 -6.18 -23.82
CA SER A 535 -19.46 -4.71 -23.91
C SER A 535 -19.66 -4.18 -25.34
N GLY A 536 -19.37 -4.98 -26.36
CA GLY A 536 -18.99 -4.46 -27.67
C GLY A 536 -17.54 -3.92 -27.68
N PRO A 537 -17.03 -3.50 -28.85
CA PRO A 537 -15.67 -2.98 -28.99
C PRO A 537 -15.38 -1.82 -28.03
N ASP A 538 -14.32 -1.95 -27.22
CA ASP A 538 -13.95 -0.95 -26.20
C ASP A 538 -12.41 -0.86 -26.05
N ILE A 539 -11.94 -0.01 -25.15
CA ILE A 539 -10.50 0.24 -24.93
C ILE A 539 -9.81 -0.96 -24.27
N LEU A 540 -8.57 -1.23 -24.71
CA LEU A 540 -7.74 -2.35 -24.24
C LEU A 540 -7.68 -2.48 -22.71
N VAL A 541 -7.43 -1.37 -22.00
CA VAL A 541 -7.25 -1.37 -20.55
C VAL A 541 -8.51 -1.84 -19.81
N LYS A 542 -9.69 -1.58 -20.36
CA LYS A 542 -10.96 -2.05 -19.79
C LYS A 542 -11.12 -3.56 -19.98
N GLY A 543 -10.80 -4.07 -21.17
CA GLY A 543 -10.76 -5.51 -21.44
C GLY A 543 -9.80 -6.27 -20.50
N LEU A 544 -8.60 -5.74 -20.26
CA LEU A 544 -7.66 -6.33 -19.29
C LEU A 544 -8.23 -6.37 -17.86
N GLY A 545 -9.02 -5.36 -17.49
CA GLY A 545 -9.78 -5.30 -16.25
C GLY A 545 -10.82 -6.40 -16.12
N TYR A 546 -11.57 -6.69 -17.20
CA TYR A 546 -12.49 -7.84 -17.27
C TYR A 546 -11.76 -9.15 -17.00
N GLY A 547 -10.60 -9.38 -17.63
CA GLY A 547 -9.83 -10.61 -17.42
C GLY A 547 -9.41 -10.81 -15.95
N ARG A 548 -8.89 -9.75 -15.32
CA ARG A 548 -8.53 -9.79 -13.88
C ARG A 548 -9.74 -10.03 -12.99
N LYS A 549 -10.86 -9.36 -13.28
CA LYS A 549 -12.11 -9.51 -12.51
C LYS A 549 -12.71 -10.91 -12.66
N ALA A 550 -12.69 -11.46 -13.87
CA ALA A 550 -13.17 -12.82 -14.15
C ALA A 550 -12.39 -13.87 -13.35
N ALA A 551 -11.05 -13.74 -13.29
CA ALA A 551 -10.24 -14.64 -12.48
C ALA A 551 -10.57 -14.57 -10.97
N LEU A 552 -10.99 -13.41 -10.45
CA LEU A 552 -11.47 -13.29 -9.07
C LEU A 552 -12.83 -13.97 -8.89
N ALA A 553 -13.76 -13.76 -9.83
CA ALA A 553 -15.10 -14.34 -9.77
C ALA A 553 -15.09 -15.87 -9.88
N ILE A 554 -14.29 -16.41 -10.82
CA ILE A 554 -14.12 -17.85 -11.00
C ILE A 554 -13.50 -18.48 -9.75
N ASP A 555 -12.51 -17.83 -9.12
CA ASP A 555 -11.92 -18.30 -7.86
C ASP A 555 -12.94 -18.35 -6.71
N ASN A 556 -13.79 -17.30 -6.58
CA ASN A 556 -14.87 -17.28 -5.59
C ASN A 556 -15.88 -18.42 -5.86
N PHE A 557 -16.30 -18.58 -7.11
CA PHE A 557 -17.23 -19.64 -7.51
C PHE A 557 -16.67 -21.04 -7.20
N LEU A 558 -15.43 -21.32 -7.58
CA LEU A 558 -14.82 -22.65 -7.40
C LEU A 558 -14.53 -22.98 -5.93
N ARG A 559 -14.25 -21.99 -5.07
CA ARG A 559 -13.88 -22.24 -3.66
C ARG A 559 -15.02 -22.10 -2.69
N GLU A 560 -15.82 -21.06 -2.84
CA GLU A 560 -16.85 -20.67 -1.88
C GLU A 560 -18.24 -21.11 -2.35
N GLY A 561 -18.38 -21.57 -3.60
CA GLY A 561 -19.66 -21.92 -4.20
C GLY A 561 -20.60 -20.70 -4.33
N SER A 562 -20.06 -19.49 -4.21
CA SER A 562 -20.81 -18.24 -4.14
C SER A 562 -20.46 -17.32 -5.32
N LEU A 563 -21.46 -16.55 -5.76
CA LEU A 563 -21.32 -15.48 -6.75
C LEU A 563 -21.41 -14.12 -6.04
N GLU A 564 -20.54 -13.91 -5.06
CA GLU A 564 -20.46 -12.62 -4.35
C GLU A 564 -19.79 -11.55 -5.23
N PRO A 565 -20.20 -10.27 -5.13
CA PRO A 565 -19.61 -9.17 -5.88
C PRO A 565 -18.09 -9.11 -5.73
N VAL A 566 -17.37 -9.08 -6.86
CA VAL A 566 -15.90 -8.98 -6.85
C VAL A 566 -15.44 -7.58 -7.20
N SER A 567 -14.47 -7.07 -6.42
CA SER A 567 -13.80 -5.81 -6.70
C SER A 567 -12.30 -6.01 -6.86
N ILE A 568 -11.76 -5.44 -7.93
CA ILE A 568 -10.31 -5.32 -8.17
C ILE A 568 -9.69 -4.16 -7.40
N TYR A 569 -10.52 -3.30 -6.78
CA TYR A 569 -10.08 -2.14 -6.01
C TYR A 569 -10.12 -2.45 -4.50
N PRO A 570 -9.09 -2.02 -3.73
CA PRO A 570 -9.04 -2.28 -2.30
C PRO A 570 -10.08 -1.46 -1.51
N THR A 571 -11.23 -2.06 -1.18
CA THR A 571 -12.32 -1.56 -0.30
C THR A 571 -12.77 -0.10 -0.53
N GLU A 572 -13.96 0.02 -1.10
CA GLU A 572 -14.69 1.26 -1.36
C GLU A 572 -14.82 2.13 -0.10
N LYS A 573 -14.11 3.26 -0.09
CA LYS A 573 -14.60 4.54 0.42
C LYS A 573 -13.87 5.61 -0.37
N ARG A 574 -14.61 6.29 -1.25
CA ARG A 574 -14.15 7.54 -1.84
C ARG A 574 -13.88 8.50 -0.68
N VAL A 575 -12.70 9.12 -0.65
CA VAL A 575 -12.55 10.34 0.16
C VAL A 575 -13.32 11.39 -0.64
N GLU A 576 -14.50 11.76 -0.17
CA GLU A 576 -15.36 12.78 -0.77
C GLU A 576 -14.72 14.17 -0.68
N ASP A 577 -13.73 14.33 0.20
CA ASP A 577 -12.99 15.57 0.37
C ASP A 577 -11.86 15.69 -0.66
N GLU A 578 -11.87 16.78 -1.43
CA GLU A 578 -10.73 17.16 -2.25
C GLU A 578 -9.47 17.25 -1.36
N PRO A 579 -8.33 16.65 -1.76
CA PRO A 579 -7.07 16.96 -1.12
C PRO A 579 -6.77 18.43 -1.39
N LEU A 580 -7.01 19.29 -0.41
CA LEU A 580 -6.53 20.67 -0.41
C LEU A 580 -4.99 20.57 -0.51
N LEU A 581 -4.45 20.89 -1.67
CA LEU A 581 -3.02 20.95 -1.94
C LEU A 581 -2.43 22.12 -1.15
N SER A 582 -2.04 21.90 0.11
CA SER A 582 -1.38 22.94 0.92
C SER A 582 0.14 22.76 0.91
N GLY A 583 0.81 23.55 0.07
CA GLY A 583 2.27 23.65 -0.09
C GLY A 583 2.62 24.46 -1.34
N VAL A 584 3.82 25.04 -1.42
CA VAL A 584 4.30 25.66 -2.67
C VAL A 584 4.59 24.53 -3.66
N LEU A 585 3.70 24.33 -4.62
CA LEU A 585 3.89 23.35 -5.70
C LEU A 585 4.56 24.05 -6.88
N HIS A 586 5.74 23.57 -7.24
CA HIS A 586 6.45 24.07 -8.42
C HIS A 586 5.77 23.56 -9.68
N ARG A 587 5.54 24.47 -10.63
CA ARG A 587 5.08 24.12 -11.96
C ARG A 587 6.25 23.60 -12.78
N GLU A 588 6.07 22.47 -13.43
CA GLU A 588 7.06 21.87 -14.33
C GLU A 588 6.36 21.35 -15.58
N GLU A 589 6.89 21.67 -16.75
CA GLU A 589 6.37 21.20 -18.04
C GLU A 589 6.36 19.68 -18.11
N ARG A 590 5.36 19.13 -18.81
CA ARG A 590 5.28 17.69 -19.06
C ARG A 590 6.35 17.28 -20.05
N ILE A 591 7.06 16.20 -19.75
CA ILE A 591 8.06 15.67 -20.68
C ILE A 591 7.36 14.91 -21.81
N SER A 592 7.55 15.39 -23.04
CA SER A 592 7.07 14.71 -24.25
C SER A 592 8.10 13.72 -24.79
N PRO A 593 7.67 12.56 -25.31
CA PRO A 593 8.57 11.61 -25.96
C PRO A 593 9.07 12.17 -27.30
N PRO A 594 10.28 11.79 -27.76
CA PRO A 594 10.75 12.15 -29.09
C PRO A 594 9.90 11.45 -30.16
N LEU A 595 9.65 12.11 -31.28
CA LEU A 595 8.98 11.54 -32.46
C LEU A 595 9.97 11.41 -33.62
N LEU A 596 9.86 10.32 -34.39
CA LEU A 596 10.58 10.20 -35.66
C LEU A 596 10.02 11.19 -36.70
N PRO A 597 10.87 11.75 -37.57
CA PRO A 597 10.41 12.55 -38.70
C PRO A 597 9.49 11.73 -39.64
N VAL A 598 8.43 12.36 -40.16
CA VAL A 598 7.44 11.70 -41.06
C VAL A 598 8.10 11.02 -42.26
N LYS A 599 9.13 11.66 -42.85
CA LYS A 599 9.85 11.08 -44.00
C LYS A 599 10.51 9.74 -43.69
N GLU A 600 10.90 9.54 -42.43
CA GLU A 600 11.49 8.29 -41.95
C GLU A 600 10.43 7.29 -41.47
N SER A 601 9.18 7.72 -41.25
CA SER A 601 8.08 6.84 -40.84
C SER A 601 7.34 6.19 -42.03
N LEU A 602 7.37 6.82 -43.21
CA LEU A 602 6.79 6.27 -44.45
C LEU A 602 7.64 5.13 -45.02
N GLY A 603 6.97 4.14 -45.63
CA GLY A 603 7.62 2.98 -46.28
C GLY A 603 8.18 1.92 -45.33
N ASN A 604 7.96 2.05 -44.02
CA ASN A 604 8.28 1.01 -43.04
C ASN A 604 7.24 0.97 -41.91
N PHE A 605 7.39 0.02 -40.99
CA PHE A 605 6.48 -0.18 -39.85
C PHE A 605 7.13 0.11 -38.50
N ASN A 606 8.18 0.96 -38.47
CA ASN A 606 8.85 1.33 -37.23
C ASN A 606 7.95 2.21 -36.34
N GLU A 607 8.15 2.12 -35.03
CA GLU A 607 7.46 2.96 -34.05
C GLU A 607 7.83 4.44 -34.23
N VAL A 608 6.82 5.30 -34.40
CA VAL A 608 7.04 6.75 -34.59
C VAL A 608 7.46 7.41 -33.27
N GLU A 609 6.74 7.13 -32.20
CA GLU A 609 7.07 7.65 -30.87
C GLU A 609 8.20 6.83 -30.26
N GLN A 610 9.26 7.49 -29.79
CA GLN A 610 10.41 6.87 -29.13
C GLN A 610 10.20 6.74 -27.61
N PRO A 611 10.75 5.71 -26.95
CA PRO A 611 10.63 5.57 -25.50
C PRO A 611 11.38 6.67 -24.76
N PHE A 612 10.97 6.95 -23.51
CA PHE A 612 11.74 7.85 -22.65
C PHE A 612 13.14 7.30 -22.39
N THR A 613 14.11 8.19 -22.29
CA THR A 613 15.41 7.85 -21.68
C THR A 613 15.25 7.69 -20.17
N LYS A 614 16.23 7.06 -19.53
CA LYS A 614 16.28 6.92 -18.06
C LYS A 614 16.09 8.26 -17.33
N ASN A 615 16.79 9.29 -17.81
CA ASN A 615 16.73 10.63 -17.20
C ASN A 615 15.36 11.27 -17.37
N MET A 616 14.77 11.16 -18.57
CA MET A 616 13.41 11.64 -18.84
C MET A 616 12.38 10.95 -17.94
N ALA A 617 12.46 9.62 -17.83
CA ALA A 617 11.52 8.87 -17.00
C ALA A 617 11.65 9.21 -15.51
N GLN A 618 12.88 9.40 -15.00
CA GLN A 618 13.08 9.81 -13.61
C GLN A 618 12.57 11.24 -13.35
N ALA A 619 12.85 12.18 -14.25
CA ALA A 619 12.34 13.56 -14.14
C ALA A 619 10.80 13.59 -14.20
N GLU A 620 10.19 12.86 -15.14
CA GLU A 620 8.73 12.75 -15.24
C GLU A 620 8.09 12.01 -14.05
N ALA A 621 8.84 11.14 -13.36
CA ALA A 621 8.38 10.51 -12.12
C ALA A 621 8.52 11.43 -10.89
N GLN A 622 9.53 12.32 -10.85
CA GLN A 622 9.71 13.31 -9.77
C GLN A 622 8.57 14.33 -9.72
N ARG A 623 8.06 14.66 -10.90
CA ARG A 623 6.82 15.36 -11.21
C ARG A 623 5.56 14.80 -10.48
N CYS A 624 5.58 13.59 -9.93
CA CYS A 624 4.42 13.00 -9.23
C CYS A 624 4.20 13.58 -7.82
N LEU A 625 2.99 14.12 -7.58
CA LEU A 625 2.56 14.66 -6.28
C LEU A 625 2.52 13.64 -5.14
N SER A 626 2.66 12.33 -5.44
CA SER A 626 2.60 11.24 -4.45
C SER A 626 1.28 11.26 -3.64
N CYS A 627 0.17 11.59 -4.31
CA CYS A 627 -1.17 11.74 -3.70
C CYS A 627 -1.83 10.41 -3.27
N GLY A 628 -1.24 9.27 -3.62
CA GLY A 628 -1.65 7.97 -3.08
C GLY A 628 -1.30 7.85 -1.60
N ILE A 629 -2.14 7.18 -0.80
CA ILE A 629 -1.90 7.01 0.63
C ILE A 629 -0.62 6.17 0.85
N CYS A 630 0.46 6.86 1.23
CA CYS A 630 1.62 6.27 1.87
C CYS A 630 1.21 5.69 3.23
N GLY A 631 1.28 4.35 3.34
CA GLY A 631 0.89 3.60 4.54
C GLY A 631 1.57 2.24 4.69
N GLU A 632 2.51 1.90 3.80
CA GLU A 632 3.18 0.59 3.78
C GLU A 632 4.01 0.32 5.04
N CYS A 633 4.64 1.34 5.63
CA CYS A 633 5.31 1.21 6.93
C CYS A 633 4.35 0.81 8.08
N TYR A 634 3.04 1.08 7.92
CA TYR A 634 2.00 0.71 8.87
C TYR A 634 1.34 -0.63 8.49
N ARG A 635 1.12 -0.88 7.19
CA ARG A 635 0.41 -2.04 6.64
C ARG A 635 1.30 -3.26 6.34
N GLY A 636 2.61 -3.07 6.21
CA GLY A 636 3.59 -4.08 5.79
C GLY A 636 3.71 -4.19 4.28
N THR A 637 4.80 -4.81 3.82
CA THR A 637 5.12 -5.13 2.42
C THR A 637 5.72 -6.53 2.34
N GLU A 638 6.07 -7.00 1.15
CA GLU A 638 6.83 -8.26 1.01
C GLU A 638 8.24 -8.18 1.64
N LYS A 639 8.79 -6.97 1.76
CA LYS A 639 10.14 -6.71 2.32
C LYS A 639 10.13 -6.60 3.86
N GLY A 640 8.99 -6.31 4.48
CA GLY A 640 8.91 -6.12 5.93
C GLY A 640 7.48 -6.20 6.49
N TRP A 641 7.37 -6.54 7.77
CA TRP A 641 6.08 -6.72 8.43
C TRP A 641 5.36 -5.40 8.69
N ALA A 642 4.04 -5.46 8.86
CA ALA A 642 3.25 -4.34 9.35
C ALA A 642 3.79 -3.82 10.70
N CYS A 643 3.62 -2.52 10.98
CA CYS A 643 4.07 -1.96 12.26
C CYS A 643 3.35 -2.64 13.43
N ALA A 644 4.09 -3.46 14.19
CA ALA A 644 3.55 -4.24 15.31
C ALA A 644 2.97 -3.40 16.47
N TRP A 645 3.27 -2.10 16.46
CA TRP A 645 2.89 -1.13 17.49
C TRP A 645 1.87 -0.08 17.00
N PHE A 646 1.27 -0.32 15.82
CA PHE A 646 0.28 0.56 15.21
C PHE A 646 0.76 2.01 14.99
N GLN A 647 2.05 2.21 14.73
CA GLN A 647 2.60 3.55 14.50
C GLN A 647 2.71 3.87 13.01
N LYS A 648 2.24 5.05 12.62
CA LYS A 648 2.49 5.64 11.31
C LYS A 648 3.68 6.59 11.41
N MET A 649 4.70 6.38 10.59
CA MET A 649 5.97 7.11 10.73
C MET A 649 5.84 8.61 10.41
N GLY A 650 4.99 9.00 9.46
CA GLY A 650 4.77 10.42 9.13
C GLY A 650 4.24 11.28 10.27
N GLY A 651 3.40 10.71 11.14
CA GLY A 651 2.82 11.42 12.28
C GLY A 651 3.56 11.19 13.60
N MET A 652 4.70 10.48 13.57
CA MET A 652 5.42 10.10 14.76
C MET A 652 6.24 11.27 15.30
N ASP A 653 5.75 11.88 16.37
CA ASP A 653 6.45 12.94 17.10
C ASP A 653 7.15 12.42 18.38
N ARG A 654 6.81 11.21 18.83
CA ARG A 654 7.37 10.62 20.06
C ARG A 654 7.57 9.11 20.01
N ASN A 655 8.52 8.63 20.80
CA ASN A 655 8.91 7.21 20.90
C ASN A 655 8.06 6.38 21.86
N ASN A 656 7.17 7.00 22.65
CA ASN A 656 6.41 6.31 23.70
C ASN A 656 5.77 4.99 23.22
N TYR A 657 5.25 4.98 21.99
CA TYR A 657 4.57 3.83 21.39
C TYR A 657 5.39 3.11 20.31
N CYS A 658 6.68 3.39 20.16
CA CYS A 658 7.55 2.76 19.17
C CYS A 658 8.45 1.71 19.82
N GLY A 659 8.29 0.43 19.46
CA GLY A 659 9.15 -0.65 19.96
C GLY A 659 10.52 -0.77 19.26
N LEU A 660 10.88 0.15 18.36
CA LEU A 660 12.15 0.17 17.62
C LEU A 660 12.49 -1.12 16.85
N CYS A 661 11.48 -1.86 16.36
CA CYS A 661 11.67 -3.11 15.60
C CYS A 661 12.23 -2.95 14.17
N MET A 662 12.29 -1.71 13.67
CA MET A 662 12.80 -1.36 12.33
C MET A 662 12.08 -2.00 11.12
N GLU A 663 10.96 -2.71 11.30
CA GLU A 663 10.16 -3.25 10.19
C GLU A 663 9.64 -2.17 9.25
N CYS A 664 9.40 -0.97 9.78
CA CYS A 664 9.04 0.21 9.01
C CYS A 664 10.16 0.71 8.09
N VAL A 665 11.44 0.53 8.45
CA VAL A 665 12.59 0.84 7.60
C VAL A 665 12.59 -0.11 6.41
N LYS A 666 12.42 -1.42 6.67
CA LYS A 666 12.33 -2.46 5.62
C LYS A 666 11.13 -2.28 4.69
N SER A 667 10.01 -1.81 5.23
CA SER A 667 8.73 -1.68 4.52
C SER A 667 8.55 -0.32 3.83
N CYS A 668 9.54 0.57 3.86
CA CYS A 668 9.39 1.89 3.25
C CYS A 668 9.70 1.84 1.74
N PRO A 669 8.73 2.13 0.86
CA PRO A 669 8.97 2.16 -0.59
C PRO A 669 9.74 3.41 -1.03
N HIS A 670 9.88 4.40 -0.14
CA HIS A 670 10.46 5.70 -0.44
C HIS A 670 11.80 5.95 0.27
N ASP A 671 12.35 4.94 0.97
CA ASP A 671 13.53 5.09 1.84
C ASP A 671 13.45 6.32 2.78
N ASN A 672 12.23 6.65 3.21
CA ASN A 672 11.94 7.87 3.97
C ASN A 672 11.95 7.62 5.48
N ILE A 673 12.44 6.46 5.96
CA ILE A 673 12.46 6.13 7.38
C ILE A 673 13.89 5.82 7.79
N THR A 674 14.38 6.51 8.81
CA THR A 674 15.76 6.36 9.29
C THR A 674 15.83 6.26 10.81
N VAL A 675 16.96 5.75 11.30
CA VAL A 675 17.34 5.81 12.71
C VAL A 675 18.06 7.13 12.95
N TYR A 676 17.55 7.93 13.88
CA TYR A 676 18.03 9.27 14.20
C TYR A 676 18.60 9.32 15.62
N GLY A 677 19.77 9.95 15.77
CA GLY A 677 20.35 10.30 17.07
C GLY A 677 19.80 11.64 17.57
N ARG A 678 19.24 11.67 18.78
CA ARG A 678 18.62 12.86 19.37
C ARG A 678 19.19 13.19 20.76
N PRO A 679 19.02 14.43 21.24
CA PRO A 679 19.37 14.80 22.61
C PRO A 679 18.59 13.96 23.64
N PHE A 680 19.18 13.77 24.81
CA PHE A 680 18.51 13.15 25.95
C PHE A 680 17.24 13.91 26.30
N ALA A 681 16.14 13.20 26.56
CA ALA A 681 14.80 13.77 26.77
C ALA A 681 14.34 14.71 25.64
N GLY A 682 14.70 14.39 24.39
CA GLY A 682 14.30 15.15 23.19
C GLY A 682 12.80 15.11 22.90
N ASP A 683 12.14 13.97 23.16
CA ASP A 683 10.68 13.89 23.11
C ASP A 683 10.13 14.29 24.48
N ASN A 684 9.24 15.26 24.57
CA ASN A 684 8.76 15.80 25.84
C ASN A 684 7.26 16.12 25.85
N ALA A 685 6.50 15.47 24.98
CA ALA A 685 5.06 15.67 24.83
C ALA A 685 4.26 14.52 25.47
N ILE A 686 3.48 14.84 26.51
CA ILE A 686 2.43 13.98 27.06
C ILE A 686 1.08 14.45 26.51
N ARG A 687 0.29 13.52 25.95
CA ARG A 687 -1.03 13.81 25.35
C ARG A 687 -2.20 13.32 26.18
N GLY A 688 -2.04 12.21 26.90
CA GLY A 688 -3.09 11.56 27.68
C GLY A 688 -2.98 11.83 29.18
N MET A 689 -4.11 11.78 29.89
CA MET A 689 -4.13 11.83 31.37
C MET A 689 -3.50 10.57 31.97
N ASP A 690 -3.72 9.43 31.33
CA ASP A 690 -3.13 8.14 31.65
C ASP A 690 -1.58 8.14 31.56
N GLU A 691 -1.01 8.86 30.58
CA GLU A 691 0.44 9.10 30.48
C GLU A 691 0.95 10.00 31.62
N ALA A 692 0.19 11.03 32.01
CA ALA A 692 0.55 11.90 33.13
C ALA A 692 0.55 11.15 34.47
N TRP A 693 -0.49 10.35 34.75
CA TRP A 693 -0.53 9.50 35.95
C TRP A 693 0.63 8.53 36.02
N LYS A 694 1.04 8.03 34.87
CA LYS A 694 2.21 7.16 34.80
C LYS A 694 3.49 7.87 35.22
N ALA A 695 3.70 9.11 34.78
CA ALA A 695 4.84 9.90 35.22
C ALA A 695 4.86 10.08 36.74
N PHE A 696 3.70 10.31 37.35
CA PHE A 696 3.55 10.41 38.81
C PHE A 696 3.85 9.10 39.51
N ILE A 697 3.25 7.99 39.05
CA ILE A 697 3.51 6.63 39.59
C ILE A 697 5.02 6.36 39.57
N MET A 698 5.67 6.62 38.44
CA MET A 698 7.09 6.31 38.27
C MET A 698 7.99 7.19 39.16
N MET A 699 7.61 8.45 39.36
CA MET A 699 8.30 9.36 40.28
C MET A 699 8.14 8.93 41.74
N VAL A 700 6.90 8.67 42.17
CA VAL A 700 6.59 8.27 43.55
C VAL A 700 7.25 6.93 43.88
N LEU A 701 7.18 5.94 43.00
CA LEU A 701 7.83 4.65 43.21
C LEU A 701 9.35 4.77 43.27
N SER A 702 9.97 5.71 42.55
CA SER A 702 11.41 5.95 42.64
C SER A 702 11.88 6.45 44.01
N VAL A 703 10.95 7.00 44.82
CA VAL A 703 11.20 7.42 46.21
C VAL A 703 10.86 6.28 47.19
N ILE A 704 9.73 5.59 46.97
CA ILE A 704 9.25 4.53 47.86
C ILE A 704 10.13 3.26 47.80
N TYR A 705 10.69 2.91 46.64
CA TYR A 705 11.52 1.71 46.52
C TYR A 705 12.82 1.75 47.33
N PRO A 706 13.60 2.85 47.29
CA PRO A 706 14.72 3.02 48.21
C PRO A 706 14.31 2.90 49.68
N ILE A 707 13.16 3.48 50.06
CA ILE A 707 12.60 3.35 51.41
C ILE A 707 12.35 1.88 51.77
N ASN A 708 11.75 1.12 50.86
CA ASN A 708 11.38 -0.26 51.10
C ASN A 708 12.58 -1.22 51.13
N LEU A 709 13.58 -0.99 50.26
CA LEU A 709 14.63 -1.98 49.99
C LEU A 709 16.02 -1.56 50.48
N LEU A 710 16.31 -0.25 50.54
CA LEU A 710 17.64 0.27 50.91
C LEU A 710 17.66 0.90 52.31
N SER A 711 16.52 1.31 52.85
CA SER A 711 16.45 2.01 54.15
C SER A 711 16.82 1.14 55.36
N PRO A 712 17.37 1.72 56.44
CA PRO A 712 17.63 1.03 57.71
C PRO A 712 16.38 0.65 58.51
N TRP A 713 15.16 0.99 58.05
CA TRP A 713 13.92 0.74 58.80
C TRP A 713 13.46 -0.71 58.76
N GLY A 714 13.89 -1.52 59.74
CA GLY A 714 13.52 -2.94 59.88
C GLY A 714 12.00 -3.18 59.87
N LYS A 715 11.21 -2.33 60.54
CA LYS A 715 9.73 -2.47 60.60
C LYS A 715 9.06 -2.48 59.22
N ILE A 716 9.54 -1.68 58.27
CA ILE A 716 8.98 -1.65 56.91
C ILE A 716 9.33 -2.95 56.17
N LYS A 717 10.53 -3.47 56.38
CA LYS A 717 10.96 -4.77 55.83
C LYS A 717 10.11 -5.91 56.40
N ASP A 718 9.80 -5.88 57.69
CA ASP A 718 8.93 -6.88 58.34
C ASP A 718 7.50 -6.85 57.77
N TRP A 719 6.98 -5.67 57.46
CA TRP A 719 5.67 -5.50 56.82
C TRP A 719 5.67 -5.98 55.37
N LEU A 720 6.79 -5.78 54.65
CA LEU A 720 6.98 -6.32 53.31
C LEU A 720 7.19 -7.84 53.31
N ASN A 721 7.67 -8.43 54.39
CA ASN A 721 7.84 -9.87 54.57
C ASN A 721 6.65 -10.53 55.29
N PHE A 722 5.42 -10.06 55.04
CA PHE A 722 4.22 -10.50 55.77
C PHE A 722 3.94 -12.01 55.72
N LEU A 723 4.44 -12.74 54.72
CA LEU A 723 4.29 -14.20 54.64
C LEU A 723 5.11 -14.93 55.72
N GLU A 724 6.21 -14.33 56.18
CA GLU A 724 7.06 -14.87 57.24
C GLU A 724 6.69 -14.29 58.60
N THR A 725 6.28 -13.01 58.63
CA THR A 725 5.92 -12.31 59.88
C THR A 725 4.44 -12.42 60.26
N GLY A 726 3.58 -12.92 59.36
CA GLY A 726 2.13 -13.00 59.56
C GLY A 726 1.38 -11.65 59.48
N LEU A 727 2.08 -10.55 59.20
CA LEU A 727 1.55 -9.17 59.30
C LEU A 727 0.76 -8.71 58.06
N VAL A 728 -0.25 -9.47 57.62
CA VAL A 728 -1.02 -9.20 56.39
C VAL A 728 -1.67 -7.80 56.41
N ALA A 729 -2.24 -7.38 57.55
CA ALA A 729 -2.90 -6.07 57.67
C ALA A 729 -1.93 -4.90 57.43
N ASN A 730 -0.69 -5.02 57.94
CA ASN A 730 0.33 -3.99 57.77
C ASN A 730 0.82 -3.90 56.33
N PHE A 731 0.95 -5.04 55.65
CA PHE A 731 1.24 -5.07 54.22
C PHE A 731 0.14 -4.40 53.39
N LEU A 732 -1.13 -4.67 53.70
CA LEU A 732 -2.27 -4.03 53.03
C LEU A 732 -2.29 -2.51 53.28
N LEU A 733 -2.00 -2.07 54.51
CA LEU A 733 -1.88 -0.65 54.84
C LEU A 733 -0.74 0.04 54.07
N LEU A 734 0.45 -0.57 54.04
CA LEU A 734 1.60 -0.08 53.26
C LEU A 734 1.25 0.03 51.77
N THR A 735 0.57 -0.99 51.25
CA THR A 735 0.11 -1.04 49.86
C THR A 735 -0.91 0.06 49.56
N ALA A 736 -1.93 0.22 50.40
CA ALA A 736 -2.95 1.26 50.26
C ALA A 736 -2.31 2.66 50.33
N ASN A 737 -1.35 2.87 51.22
CA ASN A 737 -0.61 4.13 51.33
C ASN A 737 0.20 4.43 50.05
N MET A 738 0.89 3.42 49.51
CA MET A 738 1.62 3.55 48.24
C MET A 738 0.69 3.95 47.09
N TRP A 739 -0.48 3.32 46.98
CA TRP A 739 -1.47 3.64 45.96
C TRP A 739 -2.07 5.02 46.15
N LEU A 740 -2.35 5.42 47.40
CA LEU A 740 -2.83 6.74 47.76
C LEU A 740 -1.84 7.83 47.31
N TRP A 741 -0.53 7.62 47.53
CA TRP A 741 0.50 8.54 47.05
C TRP A 741 0.57 8.60 45.52
N CYS A 742 0.55 7.45 44.85
CA CYS A 742 0.69 7.36 43.40
C CYS A 742 -0.52 7.93 42.64
N LEU A 743 -1.74 7.67 43.12
CA LEU A 743 -2.98 7.95 42.38
C LEU A 743 -3.69 9.23 42.83
N VAL A 744 -3.45 9.69 44.06
CA VAL A 744 -4.20 10.81 44.66
C VAL A 744 -3.27 11.92 45.17
N LEU A 745 -2.41 11.65 46.16
CA LEU A 745 -1.68 12.72 46.88
C LEU A 745 -0.68 13.45 45.98
N PHE A 746 0.22 12.72 45.30
CA PHE A 746 1.21 13.36 44.44
C PHE A 746 0.58 14.07 43.23
N PRO A 747 -0.39 13.48 42.51
CA PRO A 747 -1.16 14.20 41.49
C PRO A 747 -1.86 15.45 42.06
N PHE A 748 -2.48 15.37 43.24
CA PHE A 748 -3.14 16.51 43.86
C PHE A 748 -2.16 17.64 44.19
N ILE A 749 -1.00 17.32 44.76
CA ILE A 749 0.08 18.29 45.00
C ILE A 749 0.49 18.92 43.67
N HIS A 750 0.74 18.12 42.64
CA HIS A 750 1.10 18.65 41.32
C HIS A 750 0.02 19.60 40.76
N TYR A 751 -1.26 19.28 40.94
CA TYR A 751 -2.37 20.15 40.54
C TYR A 751 -2.36 21.50 41.25
N LEU A 752 -2.11 21.53 42.57
CA LEU A 752 -1.97 22.79 43.31
C LEU A 752 -0.79 23.61 42.78
N PHE A 753 0.34 22.96 42.48
CA PHE A 753 1.49 23.62 41.89
C PHE A 753 1.23 24.12 40.45
N CYS A 754 0.43 23.41 39.65
CA CYS A 754 0.00 23.91 38.33
C CYS A 754 -0.96 25.11 38.44
N LYS A 755 -1.84 25.14 39.46
CA LYS A 755 -2.64 26.33 39.77
C LYS A 755 -1.75 27.51 40.14
N TRP A 756 -0.73 27.27 40.97
CA TRP A 756 0.25 28.30 41.33
C TRP A 756 1.04 28.77 40.10
N SER A 757 1.48 27.85 39.22
CA SER A 757 2.12 28.17 37.94
C SER A 757 1.27 29.07 37.06
N LYS A 758 -0.03 28.77 36.93
CA LYS A 758 -0.96 29.62 36.17
C LYS A 758 -1.08 31.01 36.78
N ALA A 759 -1.25 31.09 38.10
CA ALA A 759 -1.38 32.37 38.81
C ALA A 759 -0.12 33.24 38.63
N LEU A 760 1.07 32.64 38.73
CA LEU A 760 2.34 33.35 38.62
C LEU A 760 2.66 33.78 37.18
N ALA A 761 2.19 33.05 36.17
CA ALA A 761 2.33 33.42 34.77
C ALA A 761 1.44 34.62 34.37
N GLY A 762 0.34 34.86 35.08
CA GLY A 762 -0.55 36.01 34.84
C GLY A 762 -1.43 35.90 33.59
N VAL A 763 -1.52 34.72 32.96
CA VAL A 763 -2.28 34.50 31.71
C VAL A 763 -3.56 33.71 32.02
N LYS A 764 -4.74 34.28 31.70
CA LYS A 764 -6.04 33.65 31.99
C LYS A 764 -6.40 32.50 31.05
N GLU A 765 -5.95 32.57 29.80
CA GLU A 765 -6.35 31.69 28.68
C GLU A 765 -5.83 30.25 28.78
N VAL A 766 -4.77 30.00 29.56
CA VAL A 766 -4.19 28.65 29.68
C VAL A 766 -5.02 27.79 30.65
N ASP A 767 -5.54 26.65 30.19
CA ASP A 767 -6.26 25.69 31.05
C ASP A 767 -5.30 24.98 32.03
N VAL A 768 -5.67 24.96 33.32
CA VAL A 768 -4.92 24.25 34.37
C VAL A 768 -4.87 22.75 34.08
N LYS A 769 -5.91 22.18 33.47
CA LYS A 769 -5.94 20.76 33.10
C LYS A 769 -4.88 20.42 32.06
N GLU A 770 -4.65 21.31 31.08
CA GLU A 770 -3.59 21.14 30.08
C GLU A 770 -2.20 21.33 30.71
N LEU A 771 -2.03 22.28 31.64
CA LEU A 771 -0.78 22.45 32.39
C LEU A 771 -0.46 21.20 33.22
N PHE A 772 -1.44 20.71 33.99
CA PHE A 772 -1.33 19.49 34.80
C PHE A 772 -0.85 18.30 33.95
N LYS A 773 -1.43 18.13 32.77
CA LYS A 773 -1.11 17.02 31.87
C LYS A 773 0.29 17.17 31.24
N LYS A 774 0.62 18.36 30.74
CA LYS A 774 1.88 18.61 30.03
C LYS A 774 3.09 18.69 30.99
N TYR A 775 2.92 19.31 32.16
CA TYR A 775 4.01 19.47 33.13
C TYR A 775 4.36 18.18 33.87
N ALA A 776 3.50 17.15 33.82
CA ALA A 776 3.80 15.83 34.31
C ALA A 776 5.07 15.22 33.68
N TYR A 777 5.43 15.58 32.44
CA TYR A 777 6.67 15.09 31.81
C TYR A 777 7.93 15.53 32.55
N ALA A 778 7.88 16.62 33.30
CA ALA A 778 9.01 17.12 34.05
C ALA A 778 9.52 16.12 35.10
N TYR A 779 8.70 15.17 35.55
CA TYR A 779 9.12 14.13 36.49
C TYR A 779 9.84 12.95 35.82
N VAL A 780 9.74 12.81 34.49
CA VAL A 780 10.29 11.65 33.77
C VAL A 780 11.83 11.61 33.83
N PRO A 781 12.59 12.68 33.53
CA PRO A 781 14.05 12.63 33.59
C PRO A 781 14.60 12.38 35.00
N LEU A 782 14.12 13.13 36.00
CA LEU A 782 14.53 12.95 37.40
C LEU A 782 14.16 11.55 37.92
N GLY A 783 12.93 11.10 37.70
CA GLY A 783 12.51 9.75 38.10
C GLY A 783 13.34 8.67 37.42
N PHE A 784 13.66 8.82 36.14
CA PHE A 784 14.52 7.88 35.40
C PHE A 784 15.92 7.78 36.02
N MET A 785 16.55 8.92 36.31
CA MET A 785 17.85 8.96 36.98
C MET A 785 17.80 8.40 38.40
N ALA A 786 16.70 8.62 39.12
CA ALA A 786 16.48 8.01 40.43
C ALA A 786 16.42 6.48 40.35
N TRP A 787 15.80 5.90 39.31
CA TRP A 787 15.82 4.44 39.09
C TRP A 787 17.21 3.90 38.73
N ILE A 788 18.02 4.68 37.99
CA ILE A 788 19.43 4.34 37.74
C ILE A 788 20.20 4.34 39.08
N CYS A 789 20.04 5.39 39.89
CA CYS A 789 20.66 5.49 41.22
C CYS A 789 20.25 4.35 42.14
N PHE A 790 18.96 3.99 42.17
CA PHE A 790 18.46 2.85 42.94
C PHE A 790 19.12 1.52 42.51
N SER A 791 19.37 1.36 41.21
CA SER A 791 19.90 0.10 40.65
C SER A 791 21.41 -0.04 40.84
N LEU A 792 22.13 1.07 41.00
CA LEU A 792 23.59 1.09 41.09
C LEU A 792 24.16 0.33 42.31
N PRO A 793 23.67 0.53 43.56
CA PRO A 793 24.12 -0.26 44.71
C PRO A 793 23.88 -1.76 44.50
N LEU A 794 22.78 -2.17 43.87
CA LEU A 794 22.48 -3.59 43.66
C LEU A 794 23.57 -4.30 42.83
N VAL A 795 24.15 -3.60 41.85
CA VAL A 795 25.24 -4.15 41.02
C VAL A 795 26.59 -3.99 41.68
N LEU A 796 26.87 -2.88 42.34
CA LEU A 796 28.17 -2.73 43.00
C LEU A 796 28.31 -3.67 44.21
N ILE A 797 27.21 -3.95 44.91
CA ILE A 797 27.18 -4.91 46.02
C ILE A 797 27.15 -6.35 45.48
N SER A 798 26.27 -6.67 44.53
CA SER A 798 26.07 -8.08 44.08
C SER A 798 26.88 -8.46 42.84
N GLY A 799 27.67 -7.54 42.28
CA GLY A 799 28.28 -7.68 40.96
C GLY A 799 29.38 -8.74 40.89
N ALA A 800 30.14 -8.93 41.97
CA ALA A 800 31.14 -9.98 42.03
C ALA A 800 30.52 -11.39 41.90
N TYR A 801 29.25 -11.57 42.31
CA TYR A 801 28.52 -12.84 42.16
C TYR A 801 28.22 -13.19 40.70
N ILE A 802 28.29 -12.21 39.78
CA ILE A 802 28.05 -12.44 38.36
C ILE A 802 29.09 -13.41 37.80
N ILE A 803 30.35 -13.28 38.23
CA ILE A 803 31.48 -14.04 37.68
C ILE A 803 31.35 -15.52 38.05
N SER A 804 30.93 -15.83 39.29
CA SER A 804 30.67 -17.22 39.70
C SER A 804 29.43 -17.79 39.01
N VAL A 805 28.35 -17.00 38.88
CA VAL A 805 27.11 -17.42 38.19
C VAL A 805 27.32 -17.65 36.69
N ILE A 806 28.18 -16.90 36.00
CA ILE A 806 28.47 -17.17 34.58
C ILE A 806 29.21 -18.51 34.42
N SER A 807 30.04 -18.90 35.40
CA SER A 807 30.74 -20.18 35.39
C SER A 807 29.81 -21.38 35.66
N ASP A 808 28.79 -21.17 36.50
CA ASP A 808 27.72 -22.16 36.77
C ASP A 808 26.31 -21.53 36.73
N PRO A 809 25.75 -21.26 35.55
CA PRO A 809 24.49 -20.51 35.41
C PRO A 809 23.27 -21.27 35.93
N PHE A 810 23.35 -22.59 36.05
CA PHE A 810 22.24 -23.46 36.47
C PHE A 810 22.45 -24.10 37.84
N GLY A 811 23.60 -23.88 38.47
CA GLY A 811 23.93 -24.55 39.74
C GLY A 811 24.11 -26.07 39.56
N TRP A 812 24.54 -26.52 38.38
CA TRP A 812 24.74 -27.93 38.06
C TRP A 812 26.16 -28.41 38.36
N GLY A 813 26.98 -27.56 38.99
CA GLY A 813 28.39 -27.84 39.26
C GLY A 813 29.29 -27.58 38.05
N TRP A 814 28.84 -26.78 37.09
CA TRP A 814 29.67 -26.40 35.94
C TRP A 814 30.77 -25.43 36.35
N ASN A 815 31.88 -25.41 35.62
CA ASN A 815 32.93 -24.41 35.80
C ASN A 815 33.42 -23.89 34.44
N LEU A 816 32.49 -23.32 33.67
CA LEU A 816 32.69 -22.97 32.25
C LEU A 816 33.88 -22.03 32.01
N ILE A 817 34.20 -21.17 32.97
CA ILE A 817 35.25 -20.16 32.85
C ILE A 817 36.26 -20.19 34.00
N GLY A 818 36.25 -21.23 34.84
CA GLY A 818 37.22 -21.39 35.92
C GLY A 818 36.94 -20.57 37.18
N THR A 819 35.79 -19.89 37.30
CA THR A 819 35.53 -18.87 38.33
C THR A 819 34.41 -19.20 39.33
N VAL A 820 34.02 -20.47 39.46
CA VAL A 820 32.97 -20.88 40.43
C VAL A 820 33.32 -20.49 41.87
N ASP A 821 34.59 -20.64 42.25
CA ASP A 821 35.07 -20.38 43.62
C ASP A 821 35.36 -18.90 43.92
N VAL A 822 35.07 -17.99 42.98
CA VAL A 822 35.25 -16.55 43.21
C VAL A 822 34.30 -16.10 44.31
N LYS A 823 34.87 -15.79 45.47
CA LYS A 823 34.12 -15.34 46.64
C LYS A 823 33.48 -13.98 46.37
N TRP A 824 32.26 -13.80 46.89
CA TRP A 824 31.56 -12.53 46.83
C TRP A 824 32.34 -11.45 47.56
N SER A 825 32.61 -10.34 46.88
CA SER A 825 33.17 -9.12 47.46
C SER A 825 32.44 -7.89 46.92
N PRO A 826 31.99 -6.94 47.77
CA PRO A 826 31.37 -5.72 47.29
C PRO A 826 32.38 -4.86 46.53
N ILE A 827 32.00 -4.41 45.34
CA ILE A 827 32.82 -3.59 44.46
C ILE A 827 32.63 -2.13 44.85
N ILE A 828 33.58 -1.58 45.60
CA ILE A 828 33.70 -0.14 45.88
C ILE A 828 32.39 0.51 46.41
N PRO A 829 31.78 -0.03 47.49
CA PRO A 829 30.49 0.46 48.00
C PRO A 829 30.55 1.92 48.50
N ASN A 830 31.71 2.37 48.99
CA ASN A 830 31.89 3.73 49.51
C ASN A 830 31.74 4.82 48.44
N TRP A 831 31.88 4.48 47.15
CA TRP A 831 31.77 5.44 46.05
C TRP A 831 30.33 5.63 45.56
N VAL A 832 29.40 4.78 46.00
CA VAL A 832 28.00 4.79 45.53
C VAL A 832 27.33 6.16 45.73
N PRO A 833 27.41 6.82 46.90
CA PRO A 833 26.82 8.14 47.10
C PRO A 833 27.39 9.21 46.15
N TYR A 834 28.72 9.17 45.92
CA TYR A 834 29.44 10.11 45.04
C TYR A 834 29.09 9.94 43.56
N ILE A 835 28.63 8.76 43.15
CA ILE A 835 28.14 8.51 41.79
C ILE A 835 26.66 8.87 41.68
N GLN A 836 25.85 8.58 42.71
CA GLN A 836 24.41 8.83 42.71
C GLN A 836 24.08 10.33 42.69
N ALA A 837 24.84 11.16 43.43
CA ALA A 837 24.56 12.59 43.52
C ALA A 837 24.64 13.33 42.15
N PRO A 838 25.73 13.20 41.36
CA PRO A 838 25.79 13.77 40.01
C PRO A 838 24.69 13.27 39.07
N ILE A 839 24.32 11.99 39.13
CA ILE A 839 23.27 11.41 38.29
C ILE A 839 21.91 12.06 38.59
N LEU A 840 21.58 12.26 39.87
CA LEU A 840 20.35 12.94 40.27
C LEU A 840 20.33 14.43 39.88
N LEU A 841 21.48 15.13 40.01
CA LEU A 841 21.62 16.51 39.55
C LEU A 841 21.39 16.63 38.04
N LEU A 842 21.94 15.70 37.25
CA LEU A 842 21.67 15.61 35.81
C LEU A 842 20.17 15.38 35.54
N GLY A 843 19.53 14.48 36.29
CA GLY A 843 18.10 14.24 36.21
C GLY A 843 17.28 15.51 36.46
N PHE A 844 17.58 16.23 37.53
CA PHE A 844 16.94 17.50 37.87
C PHE A 844 17.16 18.56 36.77
N PHE A 845 18.40 18.71 36.29
CA PHE A 845 18.71 19.63 35.20
C PHE A 845 17.87 19.34 33.94
N TYR A 846 17.83 18.09 33.48
CA TYR A 846 17.03 17.73 32.30
C TYR A 846 15.52 17.85 32.55
N SER A 847 15.06 17.63 33.77
CA SER A 847 13.66 17.89 34.18
C SER A 847 13.28 19.37 34.04
N VAL A 848 14.12 20.28 34.54
CA VAL A 848 13.89 21.73 34.42
C VAL A 848 13.99 22.20 32.96
N VAL A 849 14.98 21.72 32.21
CA VAL A 849 15.11 22.03 30.78
C VAL A 849 13.90 21.55 29.97
N SER A 850 13.40 20.34 30.27
CA SER A 850 12.22 19.79 29.60
C SER A 850 10.96 20.59 29.95
N LEU A 851 10.80 20.94 31.22
CA LEU A 851 9.71 21.78 31.70
C LEU A 851 9.71 23.16 31.01
N TYR A 852 10.87 23.81 30.90
CA TYR A 852 11.02 25.07 30.17
C TYR A 852 10.66 24.94 28.69
N LYS A 853 11.13 23.89 28.01
CA LYS A 853 10.78 23.62 26.60
C LYS A 853 9.28 23.42 26.40
N ILE A 854 8.62 22.76 27.35
CA ILE A 854 7.15 22.56 27.32
C ILE A 854 6.44 23.90 27.53
N ALA A 855 6.87 24.70 28.53
CA ALA A 855 6.31 26.01 28.80
C ALA A 855 6.42 26.96 27.59
N LYS A 856 7.57 26.96 26.89
CA LYS A 856 7.78 27.78 25.68
C LYS A 856 6.83 27.41 24.52
N ARG A 857 6.25 26.21 24.51
CA ARG A 857 5.22 25.81 23.53
C ARG A 857 3.80 26.19 23.95
N ILE A 858 3.60 26.51 25.23
CA ILE A 858 2.29 26.88 25.79
C ILE A 858 2.12 28.40 25.82
N TYR A 859 3.18 29.12 26.19
CA TYR A 859 3.16 30.57 26.36
C TYR A 859 3.92 31.25 25.21
N GLU A 860 3.31 32.27 24.62
CA GLU A 860 3.93 33.08 23.56
C GLU A 860 5.11 33.91 24.09
N LYS A 861 4.94 34.51 25.27
CA LYS A 861 5.98 35.33 25.90
C LYS A 861 6.92 34.48 26.75
N SER A 862 8.21 34.63 26.49
CA SER A 862 9.26 33.90 27.24
C SER A 862 9.26 34.21 28.75
N LYS A 863 8.89 35.44 29.15
CA LYS A 863 8.78 35.83 30.57
C LYS A 863 7.70 35.03 31.31
N ASP A 864 6.56 34.82 30.66
CA ASP A 864 5.42 34.10 31.25
C ASP A 864 5.72 32.60 31.31
N ALA A 865 6.41 32.06 30.29
CA ALA A 865 6.95 30.71 30.33
C ALA A 865 7.89 30.50 31.53
N ILE A 866 8.86 31.40 31.77
CA ILE A 866 9.79 31.30 32.91
C ILE A 866 9.03 31.38 34.24
N ARG A 867 8.10 32.33 34.40
CA ARG A 867 7.29 32.44 35.61
C ARG A 867 6.46 31.19 35.88
N SER A 868 5.89 30.59 34.82
CA SER A 868 5.05 29.41 34.96
C SER A 868 5.80 28.17 35.46
N ILE A 869 7.12 28.05 35.21
CA ILE A 869 7.87 26.85 35.59
C ILE A 869 8.40 26.89 37.03
N ILE A 870 8.44 28.06 37.67
CA ILE A 870 9.02 28.24 39.01
C ILE A 870 8.37 27.29 40.03
N PRO A 871 7.03 27.23 40.18
CA PRO A 871 6.40 26.34 41.15
C PRO A 871 6.78 24.87 40.96
N VAL A 872 6.64 24.34 39.75
CA VAL A 872 6.96 22.92 39.49
C VAL A 872 8.45 22.64 39.63
N THR A 873 9.33 23.62 39.36
CA THR A 873 10.76 23.51 39.64
C THR A 873 11.04 23.41 41.14
N ILE A 874 10.34 24.18 41.98
CA ILE A 874 10.42 24.06 43.44
C ILE A 874 9.99 22.66 43.88
N LEU A 875 8.89 22.14 43.34
CA LEU A 875 8.44 20.78 43.65
C LEU A 875 9.48 19.73 43.24
N LEU A 876 10.07 19.84 42.05
CA LEU A 876 11.17 18.95 41.62
C LEU A 876 12.38 19.03 42.56
N PHE A 877 12.71 20.23 43.04
CA PHE A 877 13.82 20.45 43.97
C PHE A 877 13.54 19.79 45.32
N VAL A 878 12.31 19.91 45.85
CA VAL A 878 11.91 19.20 47.07
C VAL A 878 12.08 17.70 46.91
N VAL A 879 11.64 17.13 45.78
CA VAL A 879 11.80 15.69 45.55
C VAL A 879 13.28 15.29 45.40
N LEU A 880 14.10 16.12 44.75
CA LEU A 880 15.55 15.92 44.69
C LEU A 880 16.17 15.87 46.09
N MET A 881 15.79 16.78 46.99
CA MET A 881 16.29 16.81 48.37
C MET A 881 15.88 15.55 49.15
N VAL A 882 14.66 15.05 48.95
CA VAL A 882 14.22 13.77 49.53
C VAL A 882 15.08 12.62 49.01
N LEU A 883 15.34 12.55 47.70
CA LEU A 883 16.20 11.52 47.11
C LEU A 883 17.64 11.61 47.63
N PHE A 884 18.20 12.81 47.78
CA PHE A 884 19.51 13.01 48.39
C PHE A 884 19.55 12.50 49.82
N ARG A 885 18.54 12.81 50.64
CA ARG A 885 18.46 12.27 52.00
C ARG A 885 18.42 10.74 52.01
N LEU A 886 17.67 10.13 51.08
CA LEU A 886 17.56 8.68 51.00
C LEU A 886 18.85 7.97 50.56
N TYR A 887 19.64 8.58 49.67
CA TYR A 887 20.84 7.95 49.12
C TYR A 887 22.14 8.35 49.82
N LEU A 888 22.23 9.57 50.35
CA LEU A 888 23.47 10.13 50.90
C LEU A 888 23.52 10.10 52.44
N GLY A 889 22.38 9.87 53.11
CA GLY A 889 22.29 9.86 54.58
C GLY A 889 21.57 11.07 55.14
#